data_AF-A0A2U3KM07-F1
#
_entry.id   AF-A0A2U3KM07-F1
#
_cell.length_a   1.000
_cell.length_b   1.000
_cell.length_c   1.000
_cell.angle_alpha   90.00
_cell.angle_beta   90.00
_cell.angle_gamma   90.00
#
_symmetry.space_group_name_H-M   'P 1'
#
loop_
_entity.id
_entity.type
_entity.pdbx_description
1 polymer ?
#
loop_
_entity_poly.entity_id
_entity_poly.type
_entity_poly.pdbx_seq_one_letter_code
_entity_poly.pdbx_strand_id
1 'polypeptide(L)'
;MNAKTMRIHKEARSLFWPWCAVMIAGALPLLEQSHSAQMGGPVWGVHYLIEPASFLGFFLGIPLLATLSLGNEFQYRTMSLLLSQPVVRMEIWGEKMTVTIVAALSATLVFGVSWRSALDQAPDLWMAAGAWIIAMIASALFWTLFARSTLGGMVLAGGIHYFFFIPWLFRRDWSPETMTARSIAAFLVLGYAGVMLWLGRRTLARFQVTGGMAGDDLLMAGPRVMPEALAGLLRCRPTGAVLNLIRKELRLLRPLWLIAPLGLVGWMCLSMLGKLERGSVPAMIMANGSVAVVIAVTPLIAVLAGALSLGEERSSGMHSWHMALPVSARRQWLIKLCTALFAGLVCSVLLPILVLDLFGSPSMFVDVHGGTVWAAAILLLSFASFWCACAVNGTVRAALWVFPAMGALLVAGGFGNWVAPKLVDLAVSRFDPFTDFRFTNAVSNLQSVVILATPLRVITLLLVPTLVIAVIQSYRMFREQIQDSILSVTRKLLPLAIAAFLGSFSLMALYALVADARQQMWTMFRETHEAIEKIQPGTAKLDATHPLQLTAEDLVKAAPLSERTQRWLRNSSISVAADKPHSGARYCCGENSRGIRFAPDKDYLSYQAVIHLPSGADCTISFQPGRGNGFLGGVCK
;
A
#
# COMPACT_ATOMS: atom_id res chain seq x y z
N MET A 1 39.72 20.68 7.38
CA MET A 1 39.14 19.81 6.33
C MET A 1 39.56 20.34 4.97
N ASN A 2 39.97 19.48 4.03
CA ASN A 2 40.25 19.89 2.64
C ASN A 2 38.94 20.28 1.93
N ALA A 3 38.98 21.22 0.98
CA ALA A 3 37.84 21.66 0.17
C ALA A 3 37.10 20.49 -0.49
N LYS A 4 37.84 19.50 -1.00
CA LYS A 4 37.28 18.25 -1.54
C LYS A 4 36.43 17.49 -0.51
N THR A 5 36.91 17.36 0.73
CA THR A 5 36.16 16.71 1.82
C THR A 5 34.89 17.48 2.17
N MET A 6 34.93 18.81 2.18
CA MET A 6 33.75 19.64 2.42
C MET A 6 32.70 19.47 1.31
N ARG A 7 33.11 19.39 0.04
CA ARG A 7 32.21 19.12 -1.09
C ARG A 7 31.56 17.74 -0.99
N ILE A 8 32.35 16.70 -0.74
CA ILE A 8 31.82 15.34 -0.53
C ILE A 8 30.84 15.31 0.66
N HIS A 9 31.17 15.99 1.75
CA HIS A 9 30.29 16.04 2.92
C HIS A 9 28.98 16.78 2.63
N LYS A 10 29.00 17.86 1.84
CA LYS A 10 27.79 18.55 1.35
C LYS A 10 26.90 17.59 0.56
N GLU A 11 27.46 16.86 -0.39
CA GLU A 11 26.72 15.90 -1.22
C GLU A 11 26.12 14.78 -0.36
N ALA A 12 26.93 14.19 0.53
CA ALA A 12 26.49 13.14 1.45
C ALA A 12 25.35 13.63 2.36
N ARG A 13 25.43 14.85 2.90
CA ARG A 13 24.37 15.45 3.72
C ARG A 13 23.06 15.60 2.94
N SER A 14 23.13 15.94 1.65
CA SER A 14 21.94 16.09 0.80
C SER A 14 21.26 14.74 0.51
N LEU A 15 22.05 13.66 0.42
CA LEU A 15 21.57 12.31 0.13
C LEU A 15 21.21 11.50 1.38
N PHE A 16 21.68 11.91 2.55
CA PHE A 16 21.54 11.15 3.81
C PHE A 16 20.08 10.77 4.12
N TRP A 17 19.15 11.74 4.08
CA TRP A 17 17.75 11.47 4.40
C TRP A 17 17.04 10.57 3.37
N PRO A 18 17.14 10.85 2.05
CA PRO A 18 16.67 9.91 1.04
C PRO A 18 17.27 8.51 1.21
N TRP A 19 18.58 8.43 1.50
CA TRP A 19 19.27 7.16 1.70
C TRP A 19 18.71 6.39 2.89
N CYS A 20 18.52 7.05 4.04
CA CYS A 20 17.88 6.43 5.21
C CYS A 20 16.49 5.89 4.87
N ALA A 21 15.67 6.64 4.13
CA ALA A 21 14.33 6.20 3.74
C ALA A 21 14.37 4.94 2.87
N VAL A 22 15.28 4.87 1.89
CA VAL A 22 15.45 3.70 1.01
C VAL A 22 16.01 2.49 1.79
N MET A 23 16.96 2.72 2.69
CA MET A 23 17.51 1.68 3.57
C MET A 23 16.43 1.08 4.48
N ILE A 24 15.59 1.93 5.09
CA ILE A 24 14.47 1.47 5.93
C ILE A 24 13.51 0.65 5.10
N ALA A 25 13.13 1.12 3.90
CA ALA A 25 12.25 0.37 3.00
C ALA A 25 12.81 -1.02 2.65
N GLY A 26 14.12 -1.14 2.42
CA GLY A 26 14.78 -2.43 2.21
C GLY A 26 14.95 -3.28 3.46
N ALA A 27 14.98 -2.70 4.65
CA ALA A 27 15.10 -3.45 5.90
C ALA A 27 13.75 -3.97 6.44
N LEU A 28 12.62 -3.43 5.95
CA LEU A 28 11.28 -3.84 6.41
C LEU A 28 11.02 -5.36 6.32
N PRO A 29 11.37 -6.08 5.24
CA PRO A 29 11.17 -7.53 5.18
C PRO A 29 11.96 -8.30 6.24
N LEU A 30 13.15 -7.82 6.65
CA LEU A 30 13.95 -8.45 7.71
C LEU A 30 13.27 -8.33 9.08
N LEU A 31 12.65 -7.18 9.34
CA LEU A 31 11.88 -6.97 10.57
C LEU A 31 10.68 -7.92 10.62
N GLU A 32 9.99 -8.08 9.50
CA GLU A 32 8.88 -9.03 9.40
C GLU A 32 9.31 -10.48 9.59
N GLN A 33 10.40 -10.90 8.95
CA GLN A 33 10.91 -12.26 9.07
C GLN A 33 11.32 -12.57 10.52
N SER A 34 12.02 -11.63 11.17
CA SER A 34 12.46 -11.80 12.56
C SER A 34 11.29 -11.93 13.54
N HIS A 35 10.23 -11.14 13.37
CA HIS A 35 9.07 -11.16 14.24
C HIS A 35 8.14 -12.35 13.96
N SER A 36 7.95 -12.71 12.68
CA SER A 36 7.13 -13.88 12.32
C SER A 36 7.69 -15.16 12.93
N ALA A 37 9.02 -15.29 12.98
CA ALA A 37 9.70 -16.38 13.67
C ALA A 37 9.46 -16.41 15.19
N GLN A 38 9.22 -15.25 15.82
CA GLN A 38 9.11 -15.14 17.28
C GLN A 38 7.65 -15.24 17.79
N MET A 39 6.66 -14.72 17.06
CA MET A 39 5.28 -14.62 17.55
C MET A 39 4.24 -15.47 16.79
N GLY A 40 4.64 -16.28 15.81
CA GLY A 40 3.74 -17.24 15.15
C GLY A 40 2.61 -16.61 14.34
N GLY A 41 2.74 -15.34 13.92
CA GLY A 41 1.74 -14.64 13.13
C GLY A 41 2.28 -13.38 12.45
N PRO A 42 1.59 -12.89 11.39
CA PRO A 42 2.00 -11.71 10.65
C PRO A 42 1.97 -10.47 11.53
N VAL A 43 3.04 -9.67 11.42
CA VAL A 43 3.22 -8.40 12.09
C VAL A 43 2.12 -7.42 11.67
N TRP A 44 1.22 -7.05 12.58
CA TRP A 44 0.26 -5.94 12.42
C TRP A 44 -0.75 -6.04 11.26
N GLY A 45 -0.81 -7.16 10.53
CA GLY A 45 -1.49 -7.21 9.22
C GLY A 45 -0.83 -6.32 8.15
N VAL A 46 0.43 -5.91 8.36
CA VAL A 46 1.19 -4.98 7.50
C VAL A 46 1.95 -5.71 6.39
N HIS A 47 1.84 -7.04 6.30
CA HIS A 47 2.43 -7.85 5.24
C HIS A 47 2.14 -7.30 3.83
N TYR A 48 0.89 -6.92 3.59
CA TYR A 48 0.43 -6.31 2.33
C TYR A 48 1.07 -4.96 1.98
N LEU A 49 1.78 -4.33 2.93
CA LEU A 49 2.43 -3.02 2.75
C LEU A 49 3.95 -3.13 2.73
N ILE A 50 4.53 -4.11 3.42
CA ILE A 50 5.98 -4.32 3.48
C ILE A 50 6.53 -4.69 2.10
N GLU A 51 5.88 -5.62 1.41
CA GLU A 51 6.31 -6.04 0.08
C GLU A 51 6.23 -4.88 -0.93
N PRO A 52 5.10 -4.14 -1.07
CA PRO A 52 5.07 -2.95 -1.93
C PRO A 52 6.05 -1.86 -1.53
N ALA A 53 6.25 -1.60 -0.23
CA ALA A 53 7.19 -0.58 0.23
C ALA A 53 8.64 -0.96 -0.11
N SER A 54 9.02 -2.22 0.10
CA SER A 54 10.33 -2.75 -0.29
C SER A 54 10.48 -2.69 -1.82
N PHE A 55 9.46 -3.09 -2.56
CA PHE A 55 9.45 -3.04 -4.01
C PHE A 55 9.63 -1.61 -4.53
N LEU A 56 8.86 -0.64 -4.02
CA LEU A 56 9.00 0.77 -4.37
C LEU A 56 10.36 1.34 -3.94
N GLY A 57 10.88 0.93 -2.78
CA GLY A 57 12.22 1.33 -2.32
C GLY A 57 13.32 0.88 -3.28
N PHE A 58 13.22 -0.35 -3.80
CA PHE A 58 14.15 -0.87 -4.79
C PHE A 58 13.99 -0.16 -6.15
N PHE A 59 12.77 -0.14 -6.68
CA PHE A 59 12.48 0.28 -8.06
C PHE A 59 12.37 1.80 -8.26
N LEU A 60 12.07 2.56 -7.21
CA LEU A 60 12.01 4.03 -7.26
C LEU A 60 13.10 4.66 -6.38
N GLY A 61 13.33 4.10 -5.19
CA GLY A 61 14.29 4.65 -4.24
C GLY A 61 15.73 4.62 -4.73
N ILE A 62 16.21 3.50 -5.27
CA ILE A 62 17.59 3.40 -5.81
C ILE A 62 17.80 4.35 -7.00
N PRO A 63 16.91 4.39 -8.02
CA PRO A 63 16.99 5.40 -9.08
C PRO A 63 16.97 6.84 -8.58
N LEU A 64 16.17 7.13 -7.55
CA LEU A 64 16.12 8.46 -6.96
C LEU A 64 17.46 8.83 -6.31
N LEU A 65 18.06 7.94 -5.52
CA LEU A 65 19.41 8.15 -4.98
C LEU A 65 20.45 8.37 -6.09
N ALA A 66 20.32 7.62 -7.19
CA ALA A 66 21.20 7.71 -8.34
C ALA A 66 21.12 9.06 -9.07
N THR A 67 19.96 9.70 -9.06
CA THR A 67 19.69 10.96 -9.80
C THR A 67 19.85 12.20 -8.94
N LEU A 68 19.66 12.10 -7.62
CA LEU A 68 19.63 13.24 -6.70
C LEU A 68 20.95 14.04 -6.62
N SER A 69 22.12 13.43 -6.84
CA SER A 69 23.41 14.14 -6.72
C SER A 69 23.57 15.29 -7.72
N LEU A 70 23.10 15.12 -8.96
CA LEU A 70 22.98 16.21 -9.94
C LEU A 70 21.59 16.86 -9.94
N GLY A 71 20.56 16.09 -9.63
CA GLY A 71 19.18 16.55 -9.56
C GLY A 71 18.99 17.70 -8.56
N ASN A 72 19.64 17.62 -7.39
CA ASN A 72 19.61 18.70 -6.39
C ASN A 72 20.16 20.01 -6.93
N GLU A 73 21.18 19.97 -7.80
CA GLU A 73 21.76 21.20 -8.38
C GLU A 73 20.80 21.88 -9.36
N PHE A 74 19.98 21.11 -10.06
CA PHE A 74 18.89 21.64 -10.88
C PHE A 74 17.73 22.14 -10.01
N GLN A 75 17.31 21.35 -9.01
CA GLN A 75 16.20 21.68 -8.13
C GLN A 75 16.44 22.98 -7.33
N TYR A 76 17.66 23.16 -6.80
CA TYR A 76 18.03 24.35 -6.03
C TYR A 76 18.68 25.45 -6.87
N ARG A 77 18.76 25.27 -8.20
CA ARG A 77 19.32 26.25 -9.14
C ARG A 77 20.79 26.61 -8.83
N THR A 78 21.56 25.66 -8.34
CA THR A 78 22.97 25.82 -7.98
C THR A 78 23.92 25.29 -9.06
N MET A 79 23.42 24.76 -10.17
CA MET A 79 24.25 24.24 -11.26
C MET A 79 25.20 25.31 -11.86
N SER A 80 24.74 26.55 -12.04
CA SER A 80 25.62 27.64 -12.52
C SER A 80 26.73 27.94 -11.53
N LEU A 81 26.39 28.00 -10.23
CA LEU A 81 27.35 28.22 -9.15
C LEU A 81 28.36 27.08 -9.06
N LEU A 82 27.92 25.82 -9.25
CA LEU A 82 28.79 24.66 -9.27
C LEU A 82 29.79 24.73 -10.44
N LEU A 83 29.32 25.12 -11.62
CA LEU A 83 30.15 25.22 -12.83
C LEU A 83 31.07 26.45 -12.85
N SER A 84 30.80 27.47 -12.03
CA SER A 84 31.68 28.65 -11.88
C SER A 84 32.79 28.45 -10.84
N GLN A 85 32.80 27.35 -10.09
CA GLN A 85 33.87 27.08 -9.13
C GLN A 85 35.19 26.85 -9.86
N PRO A 86 36.34 27.26 -9.28
CA PRO A 86 37.67 27.04 -9.85
C PRO A 86 38.12 25.58 -9.65
N VAL A 87 37.29 24.63 -10.07
CA VAL A 87 37.47 23.19 -9.92
C VAL A 87 37.24 22.55 -11.28
N VAL A 88 38.12 21.62 -11.67
CA VAL A 88 37.99 20.93 -12.94
C VAL A 88 36.68 20.14 -12.95
N ARG A 89 35.88 20.28 -14.01
CA ARG A 89 34.56 19.61 -14.14
C ARG A 89 34.63 18.09 -13.95
N MET A 90 35.77 17.48 -14.29
CA MET A 90 36.02 16.04 -14.09
C MET A 90 36.17 15.65 -12.62
N GLU A 91 36.73 16.54 -11.79
CA GLU A 91 36.80 16.33 -10.35
C GLU A 91 35.40 16.39 -9.74
N ILE A 92 34.59 17.38 -10.16
CA ILE A 92 33.18 17.50 -9.76
C ILE A 92 32.39 16.25 -10.15
N TRP A 93 32.56 15.74 -11.38
CA TRP A 93 31.95 14.49 -11.84
C TRP A 93 32.32 13.32 -10.92
N GLY A 94 33.62 13.15 -10.66
CA GLY A 94 34.13 12.07 -9.82
C GLY A 94 33.60 12.13 -8.39
N GLU A 95 33.55 13.32 -7.78
CA GLU A 95 32.98 13.52 -6.44
C GLU A 95 31.50 13.13 -6.39
N LYS A 96 30.68 13.64 -7.32
CA LYS A 96 29.23 13.34 -7.34
C LYS A 96 28.96 11.86 -7.63
N MET A 97 29.70 11.27 -8.58
CA MET A 97 29.57 9.85 -8.90
C MET A 97 29.96 8.96 -7.72
N THR A 98 31.03 9.30 -6.99
CA THR A 98 31.46 8.55 -5.81
C THR A 98 30.36 8.51 -4.74
N VAL A 99 29.78 9.67 -4.38
CA VAL A 99 28.73 9.72 -3.36
C VAL A 99 27.48 8.96 -3.84
N THR A 100 27.17 9.06 -5.13
CA THR A 100 26.03 8.36 -5.75
C THR A 100 26.20 6.85 -5.67
N ILE A 101 27.36 6.33 -6.08
CA ILE A 101 27.69 4.89 -6.02
C ILE A 101 27.58 4.38 -4.59
N VAL A 102 28.20 5.08 -3.62
CA VAL A 102 28.18 4.65 -2.21
C VAL A 102 26.76 4.58 -1.67
N ALA A 103 25.93 5.61 -1.92
CA ALA A 103 24.54 5.63 -1.47
C ALA A 103 23.68 4.54 -2.12
N ALA A 104 23.76 4.38 -3.44
CA ALA A 104 22.94 3.41 -4.17
C ALA A 104 23.37 1.95 -3.91
N LEU A 105 24.68 1.68 -3.85
CA LEU A 105 25.18 0.32 -3.57
C LEU A 105 24.91 -0.11 -2.13
N SER A 106 25.08 0.77 -1.15
CA SER A 106 24.75 0.42 0.25
C SER A 106 23.26 0.11 0.43
N ALA A 107 22.37 0.88 -0.20
CA ALA A 107 20.94 0.58 -0.26
C ALA A 107 20.67 -0.78 -0.92
N THR A 108 21.28 -1.03 -2.07
CA THR A 108 21.19 -2.30 -2.80
C THR A 108 21.57 -3.50 -1.93
N LEU A 109 22.65 -3.37 -1.14
CA LEU A 109 23.10 -4.46 -0.27
C LEU A 109 22.06 -4.82 0.79
N VAL A 110 21.36 -3.83 1.37
CA VAL A 110 20.28 -4.11 2.32
C VAL A 110 19.13 -4.86 1.64
N PHE A 111 18.73 -4.45 0.43
CA PHE A 111 17.74 -5.21 -0.34
C PHE A 111 18.20 -6.64 -0.61
N GLY A 112 19.44 -6.83 -1.04
CA GLY A 112 20.02 -8.16 -1.29
C GLY A 112 20.01 -9.07 -0.05
N VAL A 113 20.27 -8.52 1.14
CA VAL A 113 20.14 -9.27 2.40
C VAL A 113 18.68 -9.57 2.73
N SER A 114 17.80 -8.58 2.59
CA SER A 114 16.36 -8.72 2.91
C SER A 114 15.63 -9.71 2.01
N TRP A 115 16.03 -9.79 0.74
CA TRP A 115 15.42 -10.66 -0.26
C TRP A 115 16.20 -11.95 -0.44
N ARG A 116 17.18 -12.24 0.42
CA ARG A 116 18.04 -13.43 0.29
C ARG A 116 17.24 -14.71 0.13
N SER A 117 16.18 -14.91 0.92
CA SER A 117 15.33 -16.10 0.82
C SER A 117 14.62 -16.23 -0.53
N ALA A 118 14.09 -15.12 -1.06
CA ALA A 118 13.44 -15.09 -2.37
C ALA A 118 14.46 -15.24 -3.51
N LEU A 119 15.63 -14.64 -3.37
CA LEU A 119 16.70 -14.66 -4.36
C LEU A 119 17.45 -16.00 -4.39
N ASP A 120 17.58 -16.71 -3.26
CA ASP A 120 18.16 -18.05 -3.18
C ASP A 120 17.29 -19.08 -3.92
N GLN A 121 15.97 -18.85 -3.99
CA GLN A 121 15.05 -19.66 -4.79
C GLN A 121 15.15 -19.38 -6.29
N ALA A 122 15.68 -18.22 -6.69
CA ALA A 122 15.74 -17.75 -8.07
C ALA A 122 17.08 -17.03 -8.39
N PRO A 123 18.19 -17.78 -8.60
CA PRO A 123 19.52 -17.18 -8.81
C PRO A 123 19.62 -16.27 -10.04
N ASP A 124 18.75 -16.44 -11.03
CA ASP A 124 18.74 -15.56 -12.20
C ASP A 124 18.19 -14.17 -11.85
N LEU A 125 17.32 -14.07 -10.84
CA LEU A 125 16.82 -12.79 -10.33
C LEU A 125 17.96 -11.95 -9.73
N TRP A 126 18.95 -12.57 -9.09
CA TRP A 126 20.16 -11.90 -8.59
C TRP A 126 20.94 -11.22 -9.72
N MET A 127 21.16 -11.96 -10.81
CA MET A 127 21.93 -11.44 -11.95
C MET A 127 21.16 -10.33 -12.67
N ALA A 128 19.83 -10.47 -12.79
CA ALA A 128 18.93 -9.42 -13.27
C ALA A 128 19.12 -8.15 -12.47
N ALA A 129 18.90 -8.26 -11.16
CA ALA A 129 18.86 -7.14 -10.25
C ALA A 129 20.22 -6.45 -10.25
N GLY A 130 21.32 -7.21 -10.18
CA GLY A 130 22.68 -6.68 -10.29
C GLY A 130 22.90 -5.91 -11.60
N ALA A 131 22.51 -6.49 -12.73
CA ALA A 131 22.64 -5.85 -14.04
C ALA A 131 21.81 -4.55 -14.13
N TRP A 132 20.57 -4.57 -13.63
CA TRP A 132 19.69 -3.41 -13.58
C TRP A 132 20.28 -2.28 -12.74
N ILE A 133 20.80 -2.60 -11.54
CA ILE A 133 21.40 -1.62 -10.63
C ILE A 133 22.65 -0.99 -11.25
N ILE A 134 23.53 -1.80 -11.84
CA ILE A 134 24.75 -1.32 -12.51
C ILE A 134 24.37 -0.37 -13.65
N ALA A 135 23.44 -0.77 -14.52
CA ALA A 135 22.99 0.02 -15.65
C ALA A 135 22.29 1.32 -15.20
N MET A 136 21.45 1.26 -14.16
CA MET A 136 20.78 2.41 -13.56
C MET A 136 21.76 3.42 -12.98
N ILE A 137 22.70 2.98 -12.12
CA ILE A 137 23.70 3.86 -11.49
C ILE A 137 24.59 4.50 -12.56
N ALA A 138 25.03 3.73 -13.54
CA ALA A 138 25.92 4.21 -14.60
C ALA A 138 25.27 5.27 -15.52
N SER A 139 23.95 5.20 -15.70
CA SER A 139 23.20 6.06 -16.63
C SER A 139 22.44 7.21 -15.97
N ALA A 140 22.15 7.13 -14.67
CA ALA A 140 21.32 8.10 -13.96
C ALA A 140 21.82 9.55 -14.10
N LEU A 141 23.12 9.78 -13.93
CA LEU A 141 23.70 11.13 -14.04
C LEU A 141 23.61 11.69 -15.46
N PHE A 142 23.82 10.85 -16.48
CA PHE A 142 23.66 11.26 -17.88
C PHE A 142 22.20 11.67 -18.15
N TRP A 143 21.24 10.82 -17.79
CA TRP A 143 19.83 11.12 -18.00
C TRP A 143 19.36 12.34 -17.21
N THR A 144 19.90 12.56 -16.01
CA THR A 144 19.61 13.76 -15.20
C THR A 144 20.16 15.03 -15.85
N LEU A 145 21.37 14.99 -16.43
CA LEU A 145 21.94 16.11 -17.18
C LEU A 145 21.18 16.38 -18.48
N PHE A 146 20.80 15.32 -19.18
CA PHE A 146 20.04 15.41 -20.42
C PHE A 146 18.65 16.00 -20.18
N ALA A 147 17.96 15.52 -19.15
CA ALA A 147 16.66 16.04 -18.75
C ALA A 147 16.72 17.41 -18.07
N ARG A 148 17.88 17.76 -17.50
CA ARG A 148 18.10 18.95 -16.66
C ARG A 148 17.18 18.98 -15.42
N SER A 149 16.86 17.80 -14.89
CA SER A 149 15.85 17.60 -13.86
C SER A 149 16.01 16.24 -13.17
N THR A 150 15.82 16.19 -11.84
CA THR A 150 15.80 14.94 -11.08
C THR A 150 14.71 14.00 -11.59
N LEU A 151 13.51 14.54 -11.84
CA LEU A 151 12.35 13.75 -12.23
C LEU A 151 12.51 13.22 -13.65
N GLY A 152 12.95 14.06 -14.59
CA GLY A 152 13.23 13.61 -15.95
C GLY A 152 14.37 12.60 -16.00
N GLY A 153 15.42 12.78 -15.21
CA GLY A 153 16.50 11.80 -15.07
C GLY A 153 15.98 10.45 -14.57
N MET A 154 15.15 10.45 -13.53
CA MET A 154 14.57 9.23 -12.94
C MET A 154 13.62 8.52 -13.91
N VAL A 155 12.77 9.26 -14.62
CA VAL A 155 11.84 8.72 -15.60
C VAL A 155 12.58 8.12 -16.79
N LEU A 156 13.55 8.84 -17.36
CA LEU A 156 14.27 8.37 -18.55
C LEU A 156 15.17 7.19 -18.20
N ALA A 157 15.89 7.27 -17.08
CA ALA A 157 16.67 6.15 -16.58
C ALA A 157 15.74 4.97 -16.29
N GLY A 158 14.78 5.12 -15.36
CA GLY A 158 13.87 4.05 -14.99
C GLY A 158 13.16 3.42 -16.20
N GLY A 159 12.50 4.23 -17.03
CA GLY A 159 11.73 3.77 -18.18
C GLY A 159 12.53 2.92 -19.18
N ILE A 160 13.76 3.36 -19.52
CA ILE A 160 14.63 2.60 -20.42
C ILE A 160 15.04 1.27 -19.77
N HIS A 161 15.39 1.27 -18.49
CA HIS A 161 15.80 0.02 -17.84
C HIS A 161 14.62 -0.93 -17.63
N TYR A 162 13.41 -0.45 -17.33
CA TYR A 162 12.22 -1.31 -17.27
C TYR A 162 11.96 -1.99 -18.62
N PHE A 163 12.16 -1.26 -19.73
CA PHE A 163 11.99 -1.82 -21.06
C PHE A 163 12.92 -3.00 -21.35
N PHE A 164 14.16 -2.97 -20.84
CA PHE A 164 15.14 -4.06 -21.03
C PHE A 164 15.07 -5.14 -19.95
N PHE A 165 14.85 -4.75 -18.71
CA PHE A 165 14.88 -5.63 -17.54
C PHE A 165 13.75 -6.64 -17.56
N ILE A 166 12.57 -6.23 -18.02
CA ILE A 166 11.37 -7.06 -17.93
C ILE A 166 11.38 -8.18 -18.96
N PRO A 167 11.65 -7.94 -20.25
CA PRO A 167 11.88 -9.03 -21.20
C PRO A 167 12.99 -9.97 -20.74
N TRP A 168 14.02 -9.44 -20.06
CA TRP A 168 15.11 -10.25 -19.50
C TRP A 168 14.64 -11.16 -18.37
N LEU A 169 13.79 -10.69 -17.44
CA LEU A 169 13.22 -11.54 -16.38
C LEU A 169 12.40 -12.69 -16.96
N PHE A 170 11.70 -12.45 -18.08
CA PHE A 170 10.93 -13.48 -18.75
C PHE A 170 11.76 -14.37 -19.65
N ARG A 171 13.05 -14.04 -19.90
CA ARG A 171 13.96 -14.81 -20.78
C ARG A 171 13.98 -16.31 -20.48
N ARG A 172 13.94 -16.64 -19.19
CA ARG A 172 14.09 -18.02 -18.69
C ARG A 172 13.14 -19.01 -19.35
N ASP A 173 11.95 -18.55 -19.76
CA ASP A 173 10.90 -19.42 -20.27
C ASP A 173 11.02 -19.71 -21.79
N TRP A 174 11.81 -18.94 -22.53
CA TRP A 174 11.88 -19.01 -24.01
C TRP A 174 13.30 -19.23 -24.56
N SER A 175 14.34 -18.94 -23.79
CA SER A 175 15.72 -19.18 -24.19
C SER A 175 16.38 -20.11 -23.17
N PRO A 176 16.89 -21.29 -23.56
CA PRO A 176 17.69 -22.11 -22.67
C PRO A 176 18.89 -21.29 -22.18
N GLU A 177 19.12 -21.34 -20.87
CA GLU A 177 20.19 -20.57 -20.26
C GLU A 177 21.55 -21.20 -20.54
N THR A 178 22.18 -20.75 -21.62
CA THR A 178 23.56 -21.11 -21.91
C THR A 178 24.51 -20.16 -21.19
N MET A 179 25.69 -20.63 -20.79
CA MET A 179 26.74 -19.75 -20.25
C MET A 179 27.08 -18.62 -21.23
N THR A 180 27.08 -18.91 -22.53
CA THR A 180 27.30 -17.93 -23.60
C THR A 180 26.28 -16.79 -23.56
N ALA A 181 24.99 -17.11 -23.39
CA ALA A 181 23.93 -16.12 -23.28
C ALA A 181 24.10 -15.18 -22.08
N ARG A 182 24.52 -15.73 -20.93
CA ARG A 182 24.79 -14.94 -19.71
C ARG A 182 26.01 -14.02 -19.92
N SER A 183 27.08 -14.53 -20.51
CA SER A 183 28.28 -13.74 -20.83
C SER A 183 28.00 -12.61 -21.81
N ILE A 184 27.21 -12.86 -22.87
CA ILE A 184 26.79 -11.83 -23.82
C ILE A 184 25.95 -10.76 -23.11
N ALA A 185 24.98 -11.16 -22.28
CA ALA A 185 24.16 -10.21 -21.53
C ALA A 185 25.00 -9.35 -20.57
N ALA A 186 25.93 -9.96 -19.82
CA ALA A 186 26.85 -9.25 -18.94
C ALA A 186 27.73 -8.26 -19.73
N PHE A 187 28.27 -8.68 -20.88
CA PHE A 187 29.06 -7.82 -21.76
C PHE A 187 28.25 -6.62 -22.27
N LEU A 188 27.01 -6.83 -22.71
CA LEU A 188 26.13 -5.76 -23.17
C LEU A 188 25.80 -4.76 -22.05
N VAL A 189 25.51 -5.25 -20.84
CA VAL A 189 25.20 -4.41 -19.67
C VAL A 189 26.43 -3.58 -19.26
N LEU A 190 27.61 -4.21 -19.19
CA LEU A 190 28.85 -3.51 -18.84
C LEU A 190 29.27 -2.53 -19.93
N GLY A 191 29.10 -2.90 -21.20
CA GLY A 191 29.33 -2.01 -22.35
C GLY A 191 28.41 -0.79 -22.31
N TYR A 192 27.10 -1.00 -22.10
CA TYR A 192 26.14 0.08 -21.90
C TYR A 192 26.52 0.97 -20.73
N ALA A 193 26.86 0.39 -19.57
CA ALA A 193 27.30 1.16 -18.41
C ALA A 193 28.54 2.01 -18.71
N GLY A 194 29.55 1.45 -19.39
CA GLY A 194 30.74 2.18 -19.83
C GLY A 194 30.43 3.33 -20.77
N VAL A 195 29.56 3.10 -21.77
CA VAL A 195 29.11 4.14 -22.71
C VAL A 195 28.36 5.25 -21.97
N MET A 196 27.46 4.91 -21.04
CA MET A 196 26.67 5.91 -20.32
C MET A 196 27.51 6.74 -19.35
N LEU A 197 28.49 6.14 -18.68
CA LEU A 197 29.48 6.86 -17.87
C LEU A 197 30.31 7.82 -18.73
N TRP A 198 30.75 7.36 -19.90
CA TRP A 198 31.50 8.18 -20.85
C TRP A 198 30.65 9.36 -21.38
N LEU A 199 29.40 9.09 -21.77
CA LEU A 199 28.46 10.11 -22.22
C LEU A 199 28.16 11.11 -21.11
N GLY A 200 27.85 10.66 -19.89
CA GLY A 200 27.60 11.52 -18.75
C GLY A 200 28.78 12.44 -18.44
N ARG A 201 29.99 11.88 -18.43
CA ARG A 201 31.25 12.63 -18.29
C ARG A 201 31.40 13.68 -19.37
N ARG A 202 31.21 13.31 -20.65
CA ARG A 202 31.35 14.22 -21.80
C ARG A 202 30.28 15.31 -21.80
N THR A 203 29.05 14.97 -21.41
CA THR A 203 27.93 15.91 -21.31
C THR A 203 28.18 16.94 -20.22
N LEU A 204 28.63 16.53 -19.02
CA LEU A 204 28.99 17.50 -17.98
C LEU A 204 30.17 18.39 -18.39
N ALA A 205 31.19 17.80 -19.04
CA ALA A 205 32.34 18.56 -19.53
C ALA A 205 31.93 19.72 -20.44
N ARG A 206 30.93 19.49 -21.31
CA ARG A 206 30.44 20.44 -22.30
C ARG A 206 29.20 21.21 -21.86
N PHE A 207 28.70 20.95 -20.65
CA PHE A 207 27.45 21.53 -20.21
C PHE A 207 27.59 23.05 -20.13
N GLN A 208 26.66 23.74 -20.77
CA GLN A 208 26.53 25.19 -20.75
C GLN A 208 25.13 25.53 -20.24
N VAL A 209 25.06 26.46 -19.31
CA VAL A 209 23.79 26.99 -18.81
C VAL A 209 23.33 28.06 -19.81
N THR A 210 22.58 27.65 -20.82
CA THR A 210 22.24 28.47 -22.01
C THR A 210 20.93 29.25 -21.89
N GLY A 211 20.13 29.05 -20.83
CA GLY A 211 18.78 29.62 -20.73
C GLY A 211 18.43 30.20 -19.36
N GLY A 212 17.46 31.12 -19.34
CA GLY A 212 16.80 31.56 -18.10
C GLY A 212 16.13 30.37 -17.43
N MET A 213 16.53 30.07 -16.18
CA MET A 213 16.36 28.78 -15.51
C MET A 213 14.91 28.28 -15.29
N ALA A 214 13.88 29.02 -15.71
CA ALA A 214 12.48 28.67 -15.51
C ALA A 214 11.83 27.84 -16.65
N GLY A 215 12.48 27.70 -17.81
CA GLY A 215 11.86 27.09 -19.01
C GLY A 215 12.58 25.89 -19.65
N ASP A 216 13.73 25.48 -19.11
CA ASP A 216 14.67 24.57 -19.80
C ASP A 216 14.66 23.11 -19.31
N ASP A 217 13.79 22.74 -18.35
CA ASP A 217 13.59 21.33 -17.98
C ASP A 217 12.97 20.60 -19.17
N LEU A 218 13.57 19.50 -19.64
CA LEU A 218 13.12 18.77 -20.83
C LEU A 218 11.66 18.30 -20.73
N LEU A 219 11.17 18.02 -19.52
CA LEU A 219 9.77 17.68 -19.27
C LEU A 219 8.82 18.89 -19.34
N MET A 220 9.37 20.11 -19.27
CA MET A 220 8.65 21.38 -19.37
C MET A 220 8.98 22.19 -20.62
N ALA A 221 9.97 21.76 -21.39
CA ALA A 221 10.57 22.48 -22.51
C ALA A 221 9.59 22.58 -23.69
N GLY A 222 8.76 23.62 -23.65
CA GLY A 222 8.15 24.28 -24.80
C GLY A 222 7.07 23.51 -25.59
N PRO A 223 6.35 24.20 -26.50
CA PRO A 223 5.28 23.63 -27.32
C PRO A 223 5.75 22.56 -28.33
N ARG A 224 7.06 22.31 -28.48
CA ARG A 224 7.61 21.46 -29.54
C ARG A 224 7.35 19.96 -29.35
N VAL A 225 7.13 19.52 -28.11
CA VAL A 225 6.91 18.09 -27.81
C VAL A 225 5.42 17.74 -27.78
N MET A 226 4.54 18.71 -27.51
CA MET A 226 3.10 18.47 -27.42
C MET A 226 2.45 18.72 -28.78
N PRO A 227 1.58 17.82 -29.29
CA PRO A 227 0.88 18.03 -30.55
C PRO A 227 0.16 19.40 -30.56
N GLU A 228 0.24 20.13 -31.67
CA GLU A 228 -0.32 21.48 -31.78
C GLU A 228 -1.81 21.55 -31.42
N ALA A 229 -2.56 20.49 -31.73
CA ALA A 229 -3.98 20.36 -31.38
C ALA A 229 -4.21 20.39 -29.85
N LEU A 230 -3.42 19.61 -29.09
CA LEU A 230 -3.45 19.62 -27.62
C LEU A 230 -2.96 20.96 -27.07
N ALA A 231 -1.94 21.57 -27.68
CA ALA A 231 -1.43 22.88 -27.29
C ALA A 231 -2.48 23.98 -27.47
N GLY A 232 -3.24 23.92 -28.57
CA GLY A 232 -4.36 24.80 -28.88
C GLY A 232 -5.53 24.62 -27.90
N LEU A 233 -5.92 23.38 -27.60
CA LEU A 233 -7.00 23.07 -26.64
C LEU A 233 -6.71 23.63 -25.25
N LEU A 234 -5.46 23.49 -24.79
CA LEU A 234 -5.03 23.96 -23.48
C LEU A 234 -4.68 25.46 -23.47
N ARG A 235 -4.79 26.19 -24.59
CA ARG A 235 -4.44 27.61 -24.64
C ARG A 235 -5.40 28.44 -23.79
N CYS A 236 -4.84 29.27 -22.92
CA CYS A 236 -5.60 30.25 -22.16
C CYS A 236 -6.32 31.18 -23.14
N ARG A 237 -7.60 31.44 -22.89
CA ARG A 237 -8.44 32.35 -23.67
C ARG A 237 -8.75 33.59 -22.85
N PRO A 238 -9.04 34.76 -23.46
CA PRO A 238 -9.33 35.97 -22.68
C PRO A 238 -10.56 35.82 -21.78
N THR A 239 -11.51 34.96 -22.14
CA THR A 239 -12.74 34.72 -21.37
C THR A 239 -12.65 33.45 -20.51
N GLY A 240 -13.04 33.56 -19.23
CA GLY A 240 -13.25 32.42 -18.33
C GLY A 240 -12.06 32.10 -17.42
N ALA A 241 -11.91 32.85 -16.33
CA ALA A 241 -10.82 32.69 -15.36
C ALA A 241 -10.69 31.26 -14.80
N VAL A 242 -11.81 30.61 -14.48
CA VAL A 242 -11.85 29.24 -13.95
C VAL A 242 -11.34 28.22 -14.96
N LEU A 243 -11.81 28.30 -16.21
CA LEU A 243 -11.43 27.36 -17.26
C LEU A 243 -9.97 27.55 -17.68
N ASN A 244 -9.47 28.79 -17.69
CA ASN A 244 -8.06 29.07 -17.88
C ASN A 244 -7.19 28.51 -16.77
N LEU A 245 -7.66 28.57 -15.52
CA LEU A 245 -6.97 27.95 -14.40
C LEU A 245 -6.90 26.43 -14.58
N ILE A 246 -8.01 25.76 -14.92
CA ILE A 246 -8.03 24.32 -15.23
C ILE A 246 -7.04 23.98 -16.35
N ARG A 247 -7.08 24.72 -17.47
CA ARG A 247 -6.15 24.51 -18.60
C ARG A 247 -4.69 24.70 -18.19
N LYS A 248 -4.40 25.70 -17.37
CA LYS A 248 -3.08 25.96 -16.82
C LYS A 248 -2.62 24.80 -15.93
N GLU A 249 -3.46 24.32 -15.01
CA GLU A 249 -3.12 23.17 -14.15
C GLU A 249 -2.89 21.89 -14.96
N LEU A 250 -3.72 21.62 -15.99
CA LEU A 250 -3.51 20.49 -16.90
C LEU A 250 -2.19 20.59 -17.68
N ARG A 251 -1.77 21.82 -18.05
CA ARG A 251 -0.46 22.08 -18.67
C ARG A 251 0.70 21.90 -17.70
N LEU A 252 0.52 22.19 -16.41
CA LEU A 252 1.54 21.95 -15.40
C LEU A 252 1.81 20.44 -15.23
N LEU A 253 0.79 19.61 -15.43
CA LEU A 253 0.90 18.15 -15.39
C LEU A 253 1.46 17.51 -16.69
N ARG A 254 2.01 18.32 -17.61
CA ARG A 254 2.72 17.85 -18.84
C ARG A 254 3.68 16.69 -18.63
N PRO A 255 4.54 16.69 -17.59
CA PRO A 255 5.42 15.56 -17.34
C PRO A 255 4.65 14.24 -17.24
N LEU A 256 3.51 14.22 -16.54
CA LEU A 256 2.69 13.01 -16.42
C LEU A 256 2.11 12.58 -17.75
N TRP A 257 1.63 13.54 -18.56
CA TRP A 257 1.10 13.26 -19.89
C TRP A 257 2.15 12.70 -20.86
N LEU A 258 3.45 12.87 -20.56
CA LEU A 258 4.55 12.26 -21.33
C LEU A 258 5.01 10.93 -20.72
N ILE A 259 5.11 10.85 -19.39
CA ILE A 259 5.53 9.64 -18.66
C ILE A 259 4.52 8.52 -18.86
N ALA A 260 3.23 8.81 -18.72
CA ALA A 260 2.17 7.82 -18.81
C ALA A 260 2.19 7.08 -20.16
N PRO A 261 2.09 7.73 -21.34
CA PRO A 261 2.12 7.04 -22.62
C PRO A 261 3.45 6.33 -22.89
N LEU A 262 4.59 6.85 -22.42
CA LEU A 262 5.86 6.12 -22.53
C LEU A 262 5.81 4.79 -21.77
N GLY A 263 5.25 4.81 -20.56
CA GLY A 263 4.98 3.59 -19.78
C GLY A 263 4.00 2.66 -20.49
N LEU A 264 2.93 3.20 -21.10
CA LEU A 264 1.98 2.40 -21.88
C LEU A 264 2.63 1.77 -23.11
N VAL A 265 3.51 2.47 -23.82
CA VAL A 265 4.23 1.92 -24.98
C VAL A 265 5.11 0.75 -24.54
N GLY A 266 5.89 0.94 -23.47
CA GLY A 266 6.70 -0.14 -22.90
C GLY A 266 5.84 -1.36 -22.54
N TRP A 267 4.67 -1.12 -21.96
CA TRP A 267 3.73 -2.19 -21.63
C TRP A 267 3.08 -2.85 -22.85
N MET A 268 2.61 -2.08 -23.83
CA MET A 268 2.05 -2.62 -25.08
C MET A 268 3.07 -3.52 -25.78
N CYS A 269 4.34 -3.11 -25.82
CA CYS A 269 5.43 -3.93 -26.34
C CYS A 269 5.56 -5.25 -25.56
N LEU A 270 5.54 -5.21 -24.22
CA LEU A 270 5.59 -6.41 -23.38
C LEU A 270 4.40 -7.34 -23.61
N SER A 271 3.18 -6.79 -23.67
CA SER A 271 1.96 -7.58 -23.93
C SER A 271 1.94 -8.16 -25.34
N MET A 272 2.44 -7.43 -26.34
CA MET A 272 2.56 -7.91 -27.72
C MET A 272 3.58 -9.05 -27.83
N LEU A 273 4.76 -8.90 -27.22
CA LEU A 273 5.76 -9.98 -27.17
C LEU A 273 5.16 -11.24 -26.57
N GLY A 274 4.35 -11.10 -25.53
CA GLY A 274 3.68 -12.23 -24.92
C GLY A 274 2.65 -12.94 -25.80
N LYS A 275 1.94 -12.22 -26.66
CA LYS A 275 1.00 -12.83 -27.61
C LYS A 275 1.70 -13.60 -28.73
N LEU A 276 2.91 -13.20 -29.11
CA LEU A 276 3.66 -13.80 -30.21
C LEU A 276 4.14 -15.23 -29.86
N GLU A 277 4.27 -15.53 -28.57
CA GLU A 277 4.88 -16.77 -28.06
C GLU A 277 3.84 -17.81 -27.60
N ARG A 278 2.81 -18.00 -28.43
CA ARG A 278 1.58 -18.77 -28.14
C ARG A 278 1.75 -20.30 -27.97
N GLY A 279 2.99 -20.80 -27.86
CA GLY A 279 3.30 -22.23 -27.99
C GLY A 279 3.64 -22.98 -26.70
N SER A 280 4.22 -22.34 -25.67
CA SER A 280 4.84 -23.11 -24.57
C SER A 280 4.96 -22.40 -23.21
N VAL A 281 4.73 -21.09 -23.12
CA VAL A 281 4.92 -20.36 -21.86
C VAL A 281 3.57 -20.23 -21.13
N PRO A 282 3.49 -20.58 -19.83
CA PRO A 282 2.27 -20.38 -19.05
C PRO A 282 1.87 -18.90 -19.06
N ALA A 283 0.67 -18.59 -19.56
CA ALA A 283 0.10 -17.24 -19.62
C ALA A 283 0.14 -16.49 -18.27
N MET A 284 0.25 -17.23 -17.16
CA MET A 284 0.38 -16.74 -15.79
C MET A 284 1.71 -16.01 -15.50
N ILE A 285 2.80 -16.29 -16.21
CA ILE A 285 4.12 -15.76 -15.86
C ILE A 285 4.30 -14.33 -16.43
N MET A 286 3.95 -14.08 -17.69
CA MET A 286 4.02 -12.74 -18.28
C MET A 286 2.95 -11.77 -17.73
N ALA A 287 1.84 -12.33 -17.27
CA ALA A 287 0.87 -11.63 -16.44
C ALA A 287 1.52 -10.97 -15.22
N ASN A 288 2.42 -11.68 -14.52
CA ASN A 288 3.06 -11.17 -13.32
C ASN A 288 4.09 -10.05 -13.62
N GLY A 289 4.78 -10.13 -14.76
CA GLY A 289 5.73 -9.09 -15.18
C GLY A 289 5.13 -7.76 -15.57
N SER A 290 4.07 -7.82 -16.36
CA SER A 290 3.29 -6.64 -16.71
C SER A 290 2.65 -6.00 -15.47
N VAL A 291 2.13 -6.82 -14.55
CA VAL A 291 1.63 -6.36 -13.25
C VAL A 291 2.73 -5.67 -12.43
N ALA A 292 3.97 -6.19 -12.42
CA ALA A 292 5.09 -5.56 -11.72
C ALA A 292 5.43 -4.16 -12.27
N VAL A 293 5.37 -3.93 -13.60
CA VAL A 293 5.52 -2.58 -14.18
C VAL A 293 4.45 -1.65 -13.66
N VAL A 294 3.20 -2.11 -13.69
CA VAL A 294 2.04 -1.31 -13.28
C VAL A 294 2.21 -0.93 -11.81
N ILE A 295 2.59 -1.88 -10.97
CA ILE A 295 2.84 -1.65 -9.55
C ILE A 295 4.03 -0.69 -9.33
N ALA A 296 5.07 -0.71 -10.18
CA ALA A 296 6.20 0.21 -10.04
C ALA A 296 5.89 1.65 -10.51
N VAL A 297 5.27 1.77 -11.69
CA VAL A 297 5.16 3.05 -12.41
C VAL A 297 3.92 3.83 -11.97
N THR A 298 2.81 3.16 -11.68
CA THR A 298 1.56 3.88 -11.38
C THR A 298 1.56 4.58 -10.00
N PRO A 299 2.21 4.07 -8.93
CA PRO A 299 2.36 4.85 -7.70
C PRO A 299 3.26 6.05 -7.90
N LEU A 300 4.31 5.94 -8.72
CA LEU A 300 5.15 7.08 -9.08
C LEU A 300 4.31 8.16 -9.78
N ILE A 301 3.51 7.79 -10.79
CA ILE A 301 2.62 8.72 -11.48
C ILE A 301 1.63 9.37 -10.49
N ALA A 302 1.05 8.60 -9.58
CA ALA A 302 0.11 9.10 -8.57
C ALA A 302 0.78 10.13 -7.63
N VAL A 303 1.99 9.82 -7.14
CA VAL A 303 2.79 10.74 -6.32
C VAL A 303 3.12 12.00 -7.11
N LEU A 304 3.55 11.88 -8.36
CA LEU A 304 3.86 13.04 -9.20
C LEU A 304 2.61 13.89 -9.49
N ALA A 305 1.45 13.28 -9.68
CA ALA A 305 0.19 13.99 -9.93
C ALA A 305 -0.14 14.95 -8.79
N GLY A 306 -0.03 14.47 -7.54
CA GLY A 306 -0.23 15.30 -6.35
C GLY A 306 0.88 16.33 -6.15
N ALA A 307 2.14 15.94 -6.31
CA ALA A 307 3.29 16.78 -6.01
C ALA A 307 3.44 17.96 -6.98
N LEU A 308 3.25 17.72 -8.29
CA LEU A 308 3.43 18.73 -9.33
C LEU A 308 2.37 19.83 -9.31
N SER A 309 1.18 19.54 -8.80
CA SER A 309 0.08 20.52 -8.73
C SER A 309 0.44 21.80 -7.95
N LEU A 310 1.37 21.71 -7.00
CA LEU A 310 1.80 22.83 -6.16
C LEU A 310 3.32 22.99 -6.03
N GLY A 311 4.07 21.89 -6.14
CA GLY A 311 5.49 21.87 -5.86
C GLY A 311 6.29 22.86 -6.70
N GLU A 312 5.99 22.97 -7.99
CA GLU A 312 6.70 23.87 -8.89
C GLU A 312 6.32 25.34 -8.73
N GLU A 313 5.03 25.62 -8.47
CA GLU A 313 4.59 27.00 -8.23
C GLU A 313 5.18 27.57 -6.96
N ARG A 314 5.39 26.71 -5.95
CA ARG A 314 6.03 27.09 -4.70
C ARG A 314 7.54 27.23 -4.86
N SER A 315 8.20 26.31 -5.56
CA SER A 315 9.65 26.42 -5.80
C SER A 315 10.02 27.61 -6.69
N SER A 316 9.11 28.02 -7.57
CA SER A 316 9.27 29.22 -8.42
C SER A 316 8.86 30.53 -7.72
N GLY A 317 8.21 30.47 -6.57
CA GLY A 317 7.66 31.64 -5.88
C GLY A 317 6.42 32.23 -6.56
N MET A 318 5.82 31.55 -7.55
CA MET A 318 4.60 32.00 -8.24
C MET A 318 3.33 31.84 -7.39
N HIS A 319 3.36 31.00 -6.35
CA HIS A 319 2.19 30.75 -5.50
C HIS A 319 1.62 32.03 -4.88
N SER A 320 2.46 32.93 -4.37
CA SER A 320 2.01 34.22 -3.80
C SER A 320 1.33 35.10 -4.84
N TRP A 321 1.85 35.11 -6.07
CA TRP A 321 1.25 35.82 -7.20
C TRP A 321 -0.10 35.22 -7.62
N HIS A 322 -0.23 33.88 -7.64
CA HIS A 322 -1.50 33.22 -7.93
C HIS A 322 -2.58 33.55 -6.89
N MET A 323 -2.20 33.72 -5.63
CA MET A 323 -3.13 34.12 -4.57
C MET A 323 -3.65 35.56 -4.72
N ALA A 324 -3.00 36.39 -5.55
CA ALA A 324 -3.47 37.74 -5.89
C ALA A 324 -4.45 37.76 -7.09
N LEU A 325 -4.66 36.64 -7.78
CA LEU A 325 -5.61 36.57 -8.89
C LEU A 325 -7.06 36.75 -8.39
N PRO A 326 -7.98 37.27 -9.24
CA PRO A 326 -9.39 37.50 -8.88
C PRO A 326 -10.22 36.20 -8.82
N VAL A 327 -9.63 35.11 -8.34
CA VAL A 327 -10.28 33.81 -8.12
C VAL A 327 -10.07 33.43 -6.66
N SER A 328 -11.15 33.11 -5.96
CA SER A 328 -11.07 32.78 -4.53
C SER A 328 -10.11 31.61 -4.26
N ALA A 329 -9.33 31.71 -3.19
CA ALA A 329 -8.34 30.69 -2.81
C ALA A 329 -8.95 29.28 -2.68
N ARG A 330 -10.21 29.18 -2.21
CA ARG A 330 -10.93 27.91 -2.13
C ARG A 330 -11.15 27.27 -3.50
N ARG A 331 -11.50 28.07 -4.51
CA ARG A 331 -11.65 27.58 -5.89
C ARG A 331 -10.32 27.17 -6.49
N GLN A 332 -9.26 27.97 -6.27
CA GLN A 332 -7.92 27.62 -6.76
C GLN A 332 -7.42 26.30 -6.16
N TRP A 333 -7.54 26.14 -4.84
CA TRP A 333 -7.20 24.91 -4.13
C TRP A 333 -8.01 23.71 -4.64
N LEU A 334 -9.33 23.85 -4.79
CA LEU A 334 -10.19 22.76 -5.25
C LEU A 334 -9.85 22.35 -6.68
N ILE A 335 -9.64 23.31 -7.59
CA ILE A 335 -9.27 23.03 -8.98
C ILE A 335 -7.95 22.24 -9.01
N LYS A 336 -6.94 22.70 -8.28
CA LYS A 336 -5.65 22.02 -8.17
C LYS A 336 -5.78 20.59 -7.67
N LEU A 337 -6.48 20.40 -6.54
CA LEU A 337 -6.77 19.08 -5.99
C LEU A 337 -7.50 18.18 -6.99
N CYS A 338 -8.58 18.65 -7.60
CA CYS A 338 -9.35 17.89 -8.58
C CYS A 338 -8.51 17.53 -9.81
N THR A 339 -7.69 18.45 -10.33
CA THR A 339 -6.80 18.17 -11.48
C THR A 339 -5.72 17.15 -11.15
N ALA A 340 -5.16 17.19 -9.93
CA ALA A 340 -4.18 16.21 -9.46
C ALA A 340 -4.80 14.82 -9.34
N LEU A 341 -5.97 14.71 -8.69
CA LEU A 341 -6.68 13.44 -8.56
C LEU A 341 -7.13 12.90 -9.92
N PHE A 342 -7.61 13.76 -10.81
CA PHE A 342 -8.01 13.38 -12.17
C PHE A 342 -6.83 12.84 -12.97
N ALA A 343 -5.69 13.54 -12.98
CA ALA A 343 -4.50 13.06 -13.68
C ALA A 343 -3.96 11.76 -13.10
N GLY A 344 -3.94 11.62 -11.77
CA GLY A 344 -3.61 10.35 -11.10
C GLY A 344 -4.53 9.22 -11.55
N LEU A 345 -5.86 9.42 -11.50
CA LEU A 345 -6.84 8.43 -11.93
C LEU A 345 -6.68 8.05 -13.41
N VAL A 346 -6.56 9.03 -14.30
CA VAL A 346 -6.44 8.77 -15.74
C VAL A 346 -5.14 8.05 -16.06
N CYS A 347 -4.00 8.56 -15.56
CA CYS A 347 -2.69 8.04 -15.93
C CYS A 347 -2.31 6.73 -15.22
N SER A 348 -2.78 6.53 -13.98
CA SER A 348 -2.41 5.36 -13.16
C SER A 348 -3.47 4.26 -13.10
N VAL A 349 -4.72 4.52 -13.53
CA VAL A 349 -5.82 3.55 -13.47
C VAL A 349 -6.47 3.36 -14.83
N LEU A 350 -7.05 4.41 -15.40
CA LEU A 350 -7.85 4.29 -16.62
C LEU A 350 -7.01 3.85 -17.82
N LEU A 351 -5.88 4.51 -18.07
CA LEU A 351 -4.99 4.16 -19.17
C LEU A 351 -4.44 2.72 -19.04
N PRO A 352 -3.95 2.29 -17.86
CA PRO A 352 -3.63 0.90 -17.62
C PRO A 352 -4.74 -0.11 -17.93
N ILE A 353 -5.95 0.13 -17.42
CA ILE A 353 -7.10 -0.75 -17.65
C ILE A 353 -7.43 -0.82 -19.14
N LEU A 354 -7.41 0.31 -19.85
CA LEU A 354 -7.66 0.34 -21.30
C LEU A 354 -6.62 -0.46 -22.09
N VAL A 355 -5.33 -0.36 -21.74
CA VAL A 355 -4.28 -1.16 -22.39
C VAL A 355 -4.45 -2.65 -22.07
N LEU A 356 -4.80 -2.98 -20.84
CA LEU A 356 -5.10 -4.35 -20.42
C LEU A 356 -6.28 -4.96 -21.19
N ASP A 357 -7.36 -4.20 -21.34
CA ASP A 357 -8.55 -4.64 -22.06
C ASP A 357 -8.27 -4.83 -23.56
N LEU A 358 -7.59 -3.87 -24.20
CA LEU A 358 -7.25 -3.93 -25.63
C LEU A 358 -6.24 -5.03 -25.96
N PHE A 359 -5.22 -5.21 -25.12
CA PHE A 359 -4.12 -6.13 -25.38
C PHE A 359 -4.26 -7.48 -24.65
N GLY A 360 -5.39 -7.74 -24.00
CA GLY A 360 -5.69 -8.99 -23.29
C GLY A 360 -4.97 -9.06 -21.95
N SER A 361 -5.74 -9.16 -20.86
CA SER A 361 -5.24 -8.94 -19.50
C SER A 361 -5.24 -10.18 -18.61
N PRO A 362 -4.28 -10.26 -17.66
CA PRO A 362 -4.39 -11.09 -16.46
C PRO A 362 -5.65 -10.81 -15.65
N SER A 363 -6.21 -11.87 -15.06
CA SER A 363 -7.45 -11.89 -14.28
C SER A 363 -7.48 -10.95 -13.06
N MET A 364 -6.34 -10.45 -12.59
CA MET A 364 -6.23 -9.65 -11.37
C MET A 364 -6.86 -8.25 -11.46
N PHE A 365 -6.87 -7.61 -12.65
CA PHE A 365 -7.56 -6.31 -12.88
C PHE A 365 -9.00 -6.47 -13.42
N VAL A 366 -9.37 -7.69 -13.80
CA VAL A 366 -10.73 -8.01 -14.25
C VAL A 366 -11.66 -8.20 -13.05
N ASP A 367 -11.12 -8.55 -11.88
CA ASP A 367 -11.86 -8.47 -10.64
C ASP A 367 -12.19 -7.00 -10.31
N VAL A 368 -13.48 -6.67 -10.39
CA VAL A 368 -14.02 -5.34 -10.07
C VAL A 368 -13.61 -4.92 -8.66
N HIS A 369 -13.48 -5.87 -7.73
CA HIS A 369 -13.04 -5.56 -6.37
C HIS A 369 -11.56 -5.14 -6.35
N GLY A 370 -10.66 -5.91 -6.97
CA GLY A 370 -9.25 -5.55 -7.11
C GLY A 370 -9.03 -4.20 -7.79
N GLY A 371 -9.73 -3.94 -8.90
CA GLY A 371 -9.65 -2.67 -9.63
C GLY A 371 -10.13 -1.46 -8.81
N THR A 372 -11.22 -1.61 -8.05
CA THR A 372 -11.73 -0.54 -7.19
C THR A 372 -10.82 -0.23 -6.00
N VAL A 373 -10.25 -1.26 -5.36
CA VAL A 373 -9.26 -1.09 -4.29
C VAL A 373 -8.00 -0.40 -4.81
N TRP A 374 -7.51 -0.80 -5.99
CA TRP A 374 -6.36 -0.16 -6.63
C TRP A 374 -6.62 1.31 -6.96
N ALA A 375 -7.78 1.60 -7.56
CA ALA A 375 -8.16 2.98 -7.87
C ALA A 375 -8.25 3.85 -6.61
N ALA A 376 -8.84 3.31 -5.53
CA ALA A 376 -8.88 4.00 -4.24
C ALA A 376 -7.47 4.25 -3.68
N ALA A 377 -6.57 3.25 -3.73
CA ALA A 377 -5.19 3.41 -3.28
C ALA A 377 -4.44 4.50 -4.07
N ILE A 378 -4.58 4.52 -5.39
CA ILE A 378 -3.96 5.54 -6.27
C ILE A 378 -4.51 6.95 -5.98
N LEU A 379 -5.82 7.09 -5.76
CA LEU A 379 -6.44 8.37 -5.40
C LEU A 379 -5.95 8.85 -4.03
N LEU A 380 -5.89 7.95 -3.04
CA LEU A 380 -5.36 8.24 -1.71
C LEU A 380 -3.88 8.66 -1.77
N LEU A 381 -3.08 7.97 -2.58
CA LEU A 381 -1.67 8.29 -2.75
C LEU A 381 -1.46 9.65 -3.45
N SER A 382 -2.25 9.93 -4.48
CA SER A 382 -2.27 11.23 -5.17
C SER A 382 -2.68 12.36 -4.21
N PHE A 383 -3.69 12.10 -3.36
CA PHE A 383 -4.13 13.03 -2.33
C PHE A 383 -3.07 13.25 -1.24
N ALA A 384 -2.46 12.19 -0.73
CA ALA A 384 -1.38 12.28 0.24
C ALA A 384 -0.20 13.10 -0.32
N SER A 385 0.14 12.87 -1.59
CA SER A 385 1.15 13.67 -2.29
C SER A 385 0.77 15.14 -2.43
N PHE A 386 -0.49 15.43 -2.76
CA PHE A 386 -1.00 16.79 -2.79
C PHE A 386 -0.96 17.46 -1.40
N TRP A 387 -1.29 16.72 -0.34
CA TRP A 387 -1.18 17.20 1.04
C TRP A 387 0.28 17.52 1.39
N CYS A 388 1.23 16.66 1.02
CA CYS A 388 2.65 16.93 1.17
C CYS A 388 3.09 18.16 0.37
N ALA A 389 2.60 18.35 -0.86
CA ALA A 389 2.88 19.54 -1.66
C ALA A 389 2.33 20.83 -1.02
N CYS A 390 1.25 20.73 -0.25
CA CYS A 390 0.75 21.81 0.60
C CYS A 390 1.62 22.04 1.85
N ALA A 391 2.32 21.04 2.35
CA ALA A 391 3.13 21.12 3.56
C ALA A 391 4.59 21.57 3.31
N VAL A 392 5.17 21.24 2.16
CA VAL A 392 6.60 21.50 1.86
C VAL A 392 6.83 22.25 0.54
N ASN A 393 8.01 22.86 0.42
CA ASN A 393 8.45 23.53 -0.80
C ASN A 393 9.10 22.56 -1.78
N GLY A 394 8.63 22.59 -3.03
CA GLY A 394 9.21 21.84 -4.14
C GLY A 394 8.62 20.45 -4.37
N THR A 395 8.51 20.07 -5.64
CA THR A 395 7.89 18.81 -6.08
C THR A 395 8.61 17.58 -5.56
N VAL A 396 9.94 17.50 -5.72
CA VAL A 396 10.73 16.33 -5.29
C VAL A 396 10.64 16.14 -3.78
N ARG A 397 10.70 17.25 -3.03
CA ARG A 397 10.58 17.20 -1.58
C ARG A 397 9.18 16.78 -1.14
N ALA A 398 8.13 17.27 -1.79
CA ALA A 398 6.77 16.82 -1.56
C ALA A 398 6.63 15.31 -1.80
N ALA A 399 7.13 14.82 -2.93
CA ALA A 399 7.13 13.40 -3.28
C ALA A 399 7.89 12.55 -2.23
N LEU A 400 9.07 13.01 -1.78
CA LEU A 400 9.86 12.37 -0.74
C LEU A 400 9.14 12.33 0.61
N TRP A 401 8.36 13.36 0.96
CA TRP A 401 7.61 13.42 2.22
C TRP A 401 6.36 12.53 2.23
N VAL A 402 5.87 12.07 1.08
CA VAL A 402 4.72 11.16 1.01
C VAL A 402 4.98 9.87 1.76
N PHE A 403 6.13 9.25 1.54
CA PHE A 403 6.48 7.96 2.14
C PHE A 403 6.59 8.01 3.67
N PRO A 404 7.36 8.93 4.31
CA PRO A 404 7.40 9.02 5.76
C PRO A 404 6.06 9.49 6.35
N ALA A 405 5.31 10.36 5.66
CA ALA A 405 3.98 10.75 6.13
C ALA A 405 3.03 9.56 6.16
N MET A 406 2.91 8.83 5.05
CA MET A 406 2.12 7.60 4.96
C MET A 406 2.59 6.54 5.97
N GLY A 407 3.90 6.31 6.07
CA GLY A 407 4.49 5.39 7.03
C GLY A 407 4.11 5.74 8.47
N ALA A 408 4.19 7.02 8.86
CA ALA A 408 3.77 7.46 10.18
C ALA A 408 2.28 7.23 10.45
N LEU A 409 1.41 7.48 9.46
CA LEU A 409 -0.04 7.21 9.58
C LEU A 409 -0.32 5.71 9.73
N LEU A 410 0.37 4.88 8.96
CA LEU A 410 0.25 3.43 9.01
C LEU A 410 0.75 2.87 10.35
N VAL A 411 1.90 3.34 10.85
CA VAL A 411 2.42 2.97 12.17
C VAL A 411 1.46 3.39 13.27
N ALA A 412 0.89 4.61 13.20
CA ALA A 412 -0.09 5.07 14.17
C ALA A 412 -1.37 4.22 14.16
N GLY A 413 -1.90 3.89 12.97
CA GLY A 413 -3.06 2.99 12.83
C GLY A 413 -2.74 1.58 13.34
N GLY A 414 -1.62 1.00 12.93
CA GLY A 414 -1.15 -0.31 13.39
C GLY A 414 -0.97 -0.38 14.91
N PHE A 415 -0.44 0.68 15.52
CA PHE A 415 -0.35 0.80 16.96
C PHE A 415 -1.73 0.85 17.63
N GLY A 416 -2.71 1.54 17.03
CA GLY A 416 -4.11 1.51 17.48
C GLY A 416 -4.69 0.10 17.47
N ASN A 417 -4.48 -0.64 16.38
CA ASN A 417 -4.89 -2.04 16.26
C ASN A 417 -4.23 -2.95 17.31
N TRP A 418 -3.00 -2.63 17.75
CA TRP A 418 -2.36 -3.38 18.82
C TRP A 418 -2.99 -3.24 20.18
N VAL A 419 -3.21 -1.98 20.54
CA VAL A 419 -3.48 -1.57 21.91
C VAL A 419 -4.92 -1.93 22.22
N ALA A 420 -5.78 -1.84 21.21
CA ALA A 420 -7.20 -2.17 21.28
C ALA A 420 -7.51 -3.52 21.93
N PRO A 421 -7.10 -4.68 21.39
CA PRO A 421 -7.44 -5.98 21.98
C PRO A 421 -6.87 -6.11 23.40
N LYS A 422 -5.62 -5.68 23.64
CA LYS A 422 -5.01 -5.75 24.97
C LYS A 422 -5.75 -4.94 26.02
N LEU A 423 -6.22 -3.74 25.66
CA LEU A 423 -7.02 -2.91 26.56
C LEU A 423 -8.43 -3.45 26.73
N VAL A 424 -9.03 -4.06 25.71
CA VAL A 424 -10.32 -4.74 25.81
C VAL A 424 -10.19 -5.95 26.73
N ASP A 425 -9.19 -6.81 26.55
CA ASP A 425 -8.93 -7.96 27.43
C ASP A 425 -8.74 -7.52 28.89
N LEU A 426 -8.00 -6.43 29.11
CA LEU A 426 -7.82 -5.84 30.44
C LEU A 426 -9.13 -5.32 31.01
N ALA A 427 -9.97 -4.65 30.21
CA ALA A 427 -11.26 -4.16 30.65
C ALA A 427 -12.25 -5.31 30.94
N VAL A 428 -12.29 -6.32 30.07
CA VAL A 428 -13.14 -7.51 30.22
C VAL A 428 -12.74 -8.29 31.47
N SER A 429 -11.44 -8.54 31.68
CA SER A 429 -10.96 -9.26 32.87
C SER A 429 -11.19 -8.50 34.17
N ARG A 430 -11.18 -7.16 34.15
CA ARG A 430 -11.36 -6.34 35.36
C ARG A 430 -12.81 -6.11 35.74
N PHE A 431 -13.68 -5.90 34.75
CA PHE A 431 -15.08 -5.49 34.99
C PHE A 431 -16.10 -6.62 34.75
N ASP A 432 -15.70 -7.71 34.10
CA ASP A 432 -16.56 -8.82 33.65
C ASP A 432 -17.92 -8.34 33.09
N PRO A 433 -17.91 -7.51 32.03
CA PRO A 433 -19.13 -6.93 31.46
C PRO A 433 -20.07 -8.00 30.89
N PHE A 434 -19.55 -9.21 30.65
CA PHE A 434 -20.29 -10.36 30.15
C PHE A 434 -20.94 -11.18 31.28
N THR A 435 -21.05 -10.65 32.48
CA THR A 435 -21.92 -11.23 33.51
C THR A 435 -23.39 -11.16 33.10
N ASP A 436 -23.83 -10.06 32.47
CA ASP A 436 -25.19 -9.92 31.93
C ASP A 436 -25.29 -10.57 30.54
N PHE A 437 -26.15 -11.58 30.45
CA PHE A 437 -26.43 -12.28 29.20
C PHE A 437 -27.04 -11.35 28.14
N ARG A 438 -27.91 -10.40 28.53
CA ARG A 438 -28.55 -9.48 27.57
C ARG A 438 -27.53 -8.59 26.89
N PHE A 439 -26.56 -8.07 27.66
CA PHE A 439 -25.45 -7.29 27.13
C PHE A 439 -24.59 -8.15 26.19
N THR A 440 -24.24 -9.36 26.60
CA THR A 440 -23.44 -10.29 25.79
C THR A 440 -24.12 -10.61 24.46
N ASN A 441 -25.42 -10.93 24.46
CA ASN A 441 -26.21 -11.20 23.27
C ASN A 441 -26.30 -9.97 22.35
N ALA A 442 -26.55 -8.79 22.91
CA ALA A 442 -26.60 -7.54 22.14
C ALA A 442 -25.25 -7.26 21.45
N VAL A 443 -24.14 -7.42 22.16
CA VAL A 443 -22.79 -7.22 21.63
C VAL A 443 -22.43 -8.28 20.59
N SER A 444 -22.73 -9.56 20.82
CA SER A 444 -22.46 -10.61 19.83
C SER A 444 -23.25 -10.41 18.54
N ASN A 445 -24.47 -9.87 18.62
CA ASN A 445 -25.30 -9.59 17.45
C ASN A 445 -24.81 -8.40 16.61
N LEU A 446 -24.00 -7.49 17.19
CA LEU A 446 -23.30 -6.44 16.43
C LEU A 446 -22.32 -7.03 15.41
N GLN A 447 -21.91 -8.28 15.55
CA GLN A 447 -21.05 -8.93 14.59
C GLN A 447 -21.66 -8.97 13.18
N SER A 448 -22.98 -9.08 13.06
CA SER A 448 -23.64 -9.01 11.74
C SER A 448 -23.32 -7.69 11.05
N VAL A 449 -23.22 -6.59 11.81
CA VAL A 449 -22.82 -5.26 11.31
C VAL A 449 -21.32 -5.23 10.98
N VAL A 450 -20.48 -5.84 11.82
CA VAL A 450 -19.02 -5.89 11.64
C VAL A 450 -18.61 -6.78 10.45
N ILE A 451 -19.31 -7.90 10.21
CA ILE A 451 -19.07 -8.82 9.09
C ILE A 451 -19.72 -8.30 7.79
N LEU A 452 -20.93 -7.71 7.83
CA LEU A 452 -21.51 -7.07 6.63
C LEU A 452 -20.79 -5.79 6.23
N ALA A 453 -20.02 -5.19 7.12
CA ALA A 453 -19.07 -4.16 6.74
C ALA A 453 -17.98 -4.84 5.90
N THR A 454 -18.16 -4.80 4.57
CA THR A 454 -17.11 -5.20 3.62
C THR A 454 -15.78 -4.54 4.04
N PRO A 455 -14.62 -5.17 3.77
CA PRO A 455 -13.32 -4.59 4.10
C PRO A 455 -13.20 -3.14 3.61
N LEU A 456 -13.83 -2.82 2.49
CA LEU A 456 -13.97 -1.46 1.98
C LEU A 456 -14.73 -0.50 2.92
N ARG A 457 -15.86 -0.90 3.52
CA ARG A 457 -16.62 -0.08 4.48
C ARG A 457 -15.85 0.19 5.76
N VAL A 458 -15.13 -0.83 6.24
CA VAL A 458 -14.26 -0.74 7.42
C VAL A 458 -13.10 0.23 7.16
N ILE A 459 -12.44 0.09 6.01
CA ILE A 459 -11.39 1.00 5.54
C ILE A 459 -11.94 2.42 5.37
N THR A 460 -13.17 2.57 4.86
CA THR A 460 -13.82 3.88 4.68
C THR A 460 -14.11 4.56 6.01
N LEU A 461 -14.66 3.83 7.00
CA LEU A 461 -14.92 4.36 8.34
C LEU A 461 -13.64 4.85 9.04
N LEU A 462 -12.52 4.16 8.83
CA LEU A 462 -11.22 4.50 9.41
C LEU A 462 -10.54 5.65 8.68
N LEU A 463 -10.66 5.71 7.35
CA LEU A 463 -10.03 6.74 6.52
C LEU A 463 -10.81 8.06 6.54
N VAL A 464 -12.14 8.05 6.62
CA VAL A 464 -12.96 9.28 6.46
C VAL A 464 -12.56 10.38 7.45
N PRO A 465 -12.44 10.14 8.78
CA PRO A 465 -12.02 11.18 9.72
C PRO A 465 -10.63 11.75 9.37
N THR A 466 -9.68 10.86 9.07
CA THR A 466 -8.31 11.23 8.70
C THR A 466 -8.28 12.04 7.40
N LEU A 467 -9.07 11.65 6.40
CA LEU A 467 -9.22 12.35 5.13
C LEU A 467 -9.87 13.72 5.30
N VAL A 468 -10.92 13.84 6.11
CA VAL A 468 -11.58 15.12 6.39
C VAL A 468 -10.59 16.08 7.04
N ILE A 469 -9.82 15.63 8.04
CA ILE A 469 -8.78 16.44 8.68
C ILE A 469 -7.71 16.83 7.65
N ALA A 470 -7.25 15.89 6.82
CA ALA A 470 -6.24 16.14 5.79
C ALA A 470 -6.74 17.15 4.75
N VAL A 471 -8.00 17.08 4.32
CA VAL A 471 -8.62 18.03 3.39
C VAL A 471 -8.62 19.43 4.00
N ILE A 472 -9.11 19.57 5.25
CA ILE A 472 -9.14 20.86 5.96
C ILE A 472 -7.73 21.41 6.13
N GLN A 473 -6.77 20.57 6.54
CA GLN A 473 -5.38 20.97 6.71
C GLN A 473 -4.74 21.40 5.38
N SER A 474 -4.94 20.65 4.30
CA SER A 474 -4.39 20.99 2.98
C SER A 474 -4.87 22.35 2.51
N TYR A 475 -6.16 22.67 2.72
CA TYR A 475 -6.71 23.98 2.40
C TYR A 475 -6.12 25.10 3.26
N ARG A 476 -5.93 24.88 4.57
CA ARG A 476 -5.28 25.86 5.45
C ARG A 476 -3.83 26.11 5.03
N MET A 477 -3.07 25.05 4.81
CA MET A 477 -1.66 25.12 4.37
C MET A 477 -1.51 25.70 2.96
N PHE A 478 -2.52 25.58 2.10
CA PHE A 478 -2.55 26.24 0.80
C PHE A 478 -2.56 27.78 0.93
N ARG A 479 -3.19 28.31 1.98
CA ARG A 479 -3.27 29.77 2.24
C ARG A 479 -2.07 30.32 3.01
N GLU A 480 -1.49 29.51 3.90
CA GLU A 480 -0.38 29.93 4.75
C GLU A 480 0.92 30.05 3.95
N GLN A 481 1.76 31.04 4.32
CA GLN A 481 3.15 31.07 3.85
C GLN A 481 3.89 29.91 4.49
N ILE A 482 4.62 29.16 3.67
CA ILE A 482 5.24 27.90 4.08
C ILE A 482 6.41 28.20 5.00
N GLN A 483 6.35 27.66 6.21
CA GLN A 483 7.51 27.57 7.10
C GLN A 483 8.27 26.30 6.76
N ASP A 484 9.47 26.48 6.22
CA ASP A 484 10.27 25.36 5.76
C ASP A 484 11.03 24.69 6.92
N SER A 485 10.28 24.03 7.82
CA SER A 485 10.85 23.31 8.95
C SER A 485 10.24 21.92 9.11
N ILE A 486 11.09 20.94 9.44
CA ILE A 486 10.66 19.56 9.71
C ILE A 486 9.64 19.54 10.86
N LEU A 487 9.88 20.34 11.90
CA LEU A 487 8.99 20.47 13.05
C LEU A 487 7.59 20.99 12.66
N SER A 488 7.50 21.87 11.67
CA SER A 488 6.21 22.34 11.15
C SER A 488 5.45 21.18 10.50
N VAL A 489 6.11 20.42 9.62
CA VAL A 489 5.50 19.26 8.94
C VAL A 489 5.05 18.21 9.96
N THR A 490 5.89 17.86 10.93
CA THR A 490 5.53 16.87 11.96
C THR A 490 4.36 17.33 12.83
N ARG A 491 4.31 18.62 13.20
CA ARG A 491 3.18 19.20 13.94
C ARG A 491 1.88 19.12 13.14
N LYS A 492 1.92 19.31 11.82
CA LYS A 492 0.74 19.19 10.95
C LYS A 492 0.33 17.74 10.70
N LEU A 493 1.28 16.80 10.71
CA LEU A 493 1.03 15.35 10.58
C LEU A 493 0.44 14.73 11.85
N LEU A 494 0.77 15.26 13.04
CA LEU A 494 0.33 14.70 14.33
C LEU A 494 -1.20 14.52 14.45
N PRO A 495 -2.07 15.50 14.09
CA PRO A 495 -3.52 15.29 14.13
C PRO A 495 -4.00 14.17 13.21
N LEU A 496 -3.35 13.97 12.06
CA LEU A 496 -3.68 12.87 11.15
C LEU A 496 -3.29 11.53 11.76
N ALA A 497 -2.12 11.45 12.40
CA ALA A 497 -1.67 10.25 13.10
C ALA A 497 -2.58 9.90 14.28
N ILE A 498 -3.02 10.90 15.07
CA ILE A 498 -3.98 10.70 16.16
C ILE A 498 -5.33 10.20 15.61
N ALA A 499 -5.83 10.78 14.52
CA ALA A 499 -7.07 10.34 13.89
C ALA A 499 -6.97 8.89 13.36
N ALA A 500 -5.85 8.55 12.71
CA ALA A 500 -5.59 7.20 12.24
C ALA A 500 -5.52 6.20 13.41
N PHE A 501 -4.79 6.55 14.48
CA PHE A 501 -4.71 5.76 15.71
C PHE A 501 -6.10 5.54 16.33
N LEU A 502 -6.87 6.61 16.56
CA LEU A 502 -8.19 6.52 17.20
C LEU A 502 -9.20 5.75 16.35
N GLY A 503 -9.18 5.95 15.02
CA GLY A 503 -10.05 5.21 14.10
C GLY A 503 -9.75 3.71 14.11
N SER A 504 -8.47 3.36 14.04
CA SER A 504 -8.01 1.97 14.10
C SER A 504 -8.27 1.32 15.46
N PHE A 505 -7.93 2.02 16.53
CA PHE A 505 -8.17 1.60 17.90
C PHE A 505 -9.66 1.32 18.15
N SER A 506 -10.55 2.25 17.78
CA SER A 506 -11.99 2.12 18.06
C SER A 506 -12.60 0.92 17.33
N LEU A 507 -12.23 0.74 16.07
CA LEU A 507 -12.69 -0.37 15.25
C LEU A 507 -12.20 -1.71 15.80
N MET A 508 -10.90 -1.82 16.09
CA MET A 508 -10.31 -3.06 16.59
C MET A 508 -10.80 -3.37 18.01
N ALA A 509 -11.05 -2.35 18.83
CA ALA A 509 -11.60 -2.52 20.17
C ALA A 509 -13.04 -3.06 20.09
N LEU A 510 -13.86 -2.53 19.18
CA LEU A 510 -15.19 -3.07 18.92
C LEU A 510 -15.11 -4.51 18.41
N TYR A 511 -14.20 -4.81 17.47
CA TYR A 511 -14.01 -6.16 16.97
C TYR A 511 -13.63 -7.14 18.08
N ALA A 512 -12.63 -6.79 18.91
CA ALA A 512 -12.19 -7.60 20.04
C ALA A 512 -13.33 -7.82 21.05
N LEU A 513 -14.08 -6.76 21.40
CA LEU A 513 -15.21 -6.86 22.32
C LEU A 513 -16.30 -7.80 21.79
N VAL A 514 -16.61 -7.72 20.49
CA VAL A 514 -17.57 -8.59 19.81
C VAL A 514 -17.07 -10.04 19.74
N ALA A 515 -15.77 -10.22 19.46
CA ALA A 515 -15.14 -11.53 19.42
C ALA A 515 -15.17 -12.20 20.80
N ASP A 516 -14.87 -11.47 21.86
CA ASP A 516 -14.96 -11.96 23.24
C ASP A 516 -16.39 -12.32 23.62
N ALA A 517 -17.36 -11.44 23.38
CA ALA A 517 -18.77 -11.72 23.66
C ALA A 517 -19.23 -13.01 22.96
N ARG A 518 -18.82 -13.18 21.70
CA ARG A 518 -19.09 -14.39 20.92
C ARG A 518 -18.41 -15.61 21.51
N GLN A 519 -17.15 -15.50 21.91
CA GLN A 519 -16.40 -16.58 22.53
C GLN A 519 -17.05 -17.03 23.85
N GLN A 520 -17.59 -16.09 24.64
CA GLN A 520 -18.33 -16.42 25.86
C GLN A 520 -19.64 -17.16 25.56
N MET A 521 -20.42 -16.67 24.61
CA MET A 521 -21.65 -17.33 24.17
C MET A 521 -21.37 -18.74 23.60
N TRP A 522 -20.29 -18.87 22.82
CA TRP A 522 -19.84 -20.16 22.29
C TRP A 522 -19.43 -21.14 23.38
N THR A 523 -18.77 -20.65 24.44
CA THR A 523 -18.42 -21.48 25.59
C THR A 523 -19.66 -22.04 26.28
N MET A 524 -20.70 -21.23 26.46
CA MET A 524 -21.99 -21.69 26.98
C MET A 524 -22.64 -22.75 26.07
N PHE A 525 -22.66 -22.54 24.76
CA PHE A 525 -23.23 -23.53 23.82
C PHE A 525 -22.47 -24.85 23.84
N ARG A 526 -21.13 -24.79 23.87
CA ARG A 526 -20.28 -25.98 23.95
C ARG A 526 -20.50 -26.76 25.25
N GLU A 527 -20.47 -26.08 26.39
CA GLU A 527 -20.69 -26.71 27.71
C GLU A 527 -22.10 -27.31 27.80
N THR A 528 -23.11 -26.64 27.25
CA THR A 528 -24.49 -27.14 27.19
C THR A 528 -24.58 -28.38 26.30
N HIS A 529 -23.95 -28.36 25.12
CA HIS A 529 -23.89 -29.50 24.21
C HIS A 529 -23.22 -30.73 24.86
N GLU A 530 -22.06 -30.54 25.49
CA GLU A 530 -21.33 -31.60 26.19
C GLU A 530 -22.13 -32.21 27.35
N ALA A 531 -22.90 -31.39 28.07
CA ALA A 531 -23.81 -31.86 29.10
C ALA A 531 -24.99 -32.68 28.53
N ILE A 532 -25.64 -32.20 27.46
CA ILE A 532 -26.73 -32.92 26.77
C ILE A 532 -26.24 -34.28 26.25
N GLU A 533 -25.05 -34.31 25.64
CA GLU A 533 -24.46 -35.55 25.10
C GLU A 533 -24.20 -36.60 26.19
N LYS A 534 -23.82 -36.16 27.41
CA LYS A 534 -23.62 -37.06 28.55
C LYS A 534 -24.93 -37.58 29.15
N ILE A 535 -25.99 -36.76 29.18
CA ILE A 535 -27.30 -37.18 29.68
C ILE A 535 -27.91 -38.23 28.75
N GLN A 536 -27.78 -38.03 27.44
CA GLN A 536 -28.35 -38.93 26.44
C GLN A 536 -27.32 -39.29 25.36
N PRO A 537 -26.41 -40.25 25.65
CA PRO A 537 -25.38 -40.66 24.71
C PRO A 537 -26.02 -41.39 23.52
N GLY A 538 -25.92 -40.79 22.34
CA GLY A 538 -26.59 -41.30 21.14
C GLY A 538 -28.09 -40.99 21.20
N THR A 539 -28.51 -40.00 20.43
CA THR A 539 -29.84 -39.40 20.39
C THR A 539 -30.96 -40.33 19.85
N ALA A 540 -30.74 -41.64 19.82
CA ALA A 540 -31.57 -42.67 19.19
C ALA A 540 -33.01 -42.82 19.72
N LYS A 541 -33.38 -42.09 20.79
CA LYS A 541 -34.72 -42.11 21.39
C LYS A 541 -35.42 -40.74 21.41
N LEU A 542 -34.86 -39.71 20.77
CA LEU A 542 -35.52 -38.40 20.69
C LEU A 542 -36.61 -38.44 19.62
N ASP A 543 -37.85 -38.27 20.05
CA ASP A 543 -39.00 -38.07 19.17
C ASP A 543 -39.25 -36.56 19.05
N ALA A 544 -39.42 -36.07 17.82
CA ALA A 544 -39.77 -34.67 17.56
C ALA A 544 -41.11 -34.28 18.21
N THR A 545 -42.00 -35.25 18.46
CA THR A 545 -43.29 -35.01 19.11
C THR A 545 -43.23 -34.96 20.64
N HIS A 546 -42.11 -35.42 21.24
CA HIS A 546 -41.91 -35.45 22.69
C HIS A 546 -40.52 -34.91 23.05
N PRO A 547 -40.33 -33.58 23.06
CA PRO A 547 -39.03 -32.97 23.36
C PRO A 547 -38.59 -33.32 24.79
N LEU A 548 -37.32 -33.66 24.95
CA LEU A 548 -36.70 -33.87 26.25
C LEU A 548 -36.56 -32.51 26.95
N GLN A 549 -37.25 -32.35 28.08
CA GLN A 549 -37.14 -31.16 28.91
C GLN A 549 -36.02 -31.36 29.94
N LEU A 550 -35.05 -30.46 29.94
CA LEU A 550 -33.91 -30.42 30.87
C LEU A 550 -33.91 -29.10 31.61
N THR A 551 -33.47 -29.13 32.87
CA THR A 551 -33.16 -27.91 33.63
C THR A 551 -31.65 -27.68 33.73
N ALA A 552 -31.25 -26.50 34.19
CA ALA A 552 -29.83 -26.21 34.42
C ALA A 552 -29.20 -27.15 35.46
N GLU A 553 -29.97 -27.58 36.47
CA GLU A 553 -29.49 -28.52 37.48
C GLU A 553 -29.17 -29.90 36.89
N ASP A 554 -29.94 -30.33 35.88
CA ASP A 554 -29.68 -31.60 35.18
C ASP A 554 -28.37 -31.53 34.39
N LEU A 555 -28.11 -30.39 33.73
CA LEU A 555 -26.85 -30.18 33.01
C LEU A 555 -25.64 -30.16 33.94
N VAL A 556 -25.74 -29.48 35.10
CA VAL A 556 -24.65 -29.41 36.09
C VAL A 556 -24.32 -30.79 36.67
N LYS A 557 -25.32 -31.66 36.85
CA LYS A 557 -25.09 -33.05 37.29
C LYS A 557 -24.38 -33.88 36.24
N ALA A 558 -24.61 -33.61 34.96
CA ALA A 558 -24.04 -34.38 33.86
C ALA A 558 -22.62 -33.95 33.49
N ALA A 559 -22.33 -32.65 33.49
CA ALA A 559 -21.02 -32.11 33.15
C ALA A 559 -20.67 -30.87 34.00
N PRO A 560 -19.37 -30.66 34.30
CA PRO A 560 -18.94 -29.44 34.96
C PRO A 560 -19.15 -28.24 34.02
N LEU A 561 -20.11 -27.39 34.37
CA LEU A 561 -20.36 -26.11 33.69
C LEU A 561 -19.51 -25.01 34.34
N SER A 562 -19.02 -24.05 33.56
CA SER A 562 -18.38 -22.86 34.12
C SER A 562 -19.35 -22.06 34.98
N GLU A 563 -18.83 -21.33 35.98
CA GLU A 563 -19.66 -20.51 36.87
C GLU A 563 -20.52 -19.50 36.10
N ARG A 564 -20.00 -18.98 34.98
CA ARG A 564 -20.72 -18.07 34.08
C ARG A 564 -21.88 -18.79 33.38
N THR A 565 -21.64 -19.95 32.78
CA THR A 565 -22.69 -20.75 32.14
C THR A 565 -23.78 -21.14 33.15
N GLN A 566 -23.40 -21.57 34.35
CA GLN A 566 -24.35 -21.87 35.42
C GLN A 566 -25.20 -20.65 35.80
N ARG A 567 -24.59 -19.47 35.90
CA ARG A 567 -25.29 -18.22 36.21
C ARG A 567 -26.28 -17.85 35.12
N TRP A 568 -25.90 -17.97 33.85
CA TRP A 568 -26.78 -17.67 32.72
C TRP A 568 -27.94 -18.65 32.57
N LEU A 569 -27.68 -19.95 32.79
CA LEU A 569 -28.68 -21.00 32.67
C LEU A 569 -29.57 -21.13 33.91
N ARG A 570 -29.26 -20.45 35.01
CA ARG A 570 -30.06 -20.52 36.24
C ARG A 570 -31.52 -20.19 35.95
N ASN A 571 -32.43 -21.09 36.33
CA ASN A 571 -33.88 -20.99 36.05
C ASN A 571 -34.26 -21.01 34.55
N SER A 572 -33.39 -21.51 33.67
CA SER A 572 -33.75 -21.75 32.26
C SER A 572 -34.42 -23.12 32.09
N SER A 573 -35.30 -23.21 31.10
CA SER A 573 -35.87 -24.48 30.63
C SER A 573 -35.31 -24.81 29.24
N ILE A 574 -34.83 -26.03 29.07
CA ILE A 574 -34.12 -26.46 27.86
C ILE A 574 -34.90 -27.60 27.23
N SER A 575 -35.44 -27.37 26.03
CA SER A 575 -36.16 -28.40 25.27
C SER A 575 -35.27 -28.93 24.15
N VAL A 576 -34.97 -30.23 24.19
CA VAL A 576 -34.14 -30.92 23.19
C VAL A 576 -35.03 -31.80 22.32
N ALA A 577 -34.98 -31.61 21.01
CA ALA A 577 -35.74 -32.39 20.04
C ALA A 577 -34.82 -32.90 18.92
N ALA A 578 -35.18 -34.04 18.33
CA ALA A 578 -34.54 -34.51 17.10
C ALA A 578 -34.81 -33.50 15.98
N ASP A 579 -33.77 -33.18 15.20
CA ASP A 579 -33.86 -32.17 14.16
C ASP A 579 -33.34 -32.71 12.82
N LYS A 580 -33.90 -32.21 11.73
CA LYS A 580 -33.42 -32.52 10.39
C LYS A 580 -32.13 -31.75 10.12
N PRO A 581 -31.15 -32.34 9.39
CA PRO A 581 -29.92 -31.65 9.05
C PRO A 581 -30.22 -30.34 8.31
N HIS A 582 -29.83 -29.21 8.90
CA HIS A 582 -30.06 -27.88 8.33
C HIS A 582 -29.04 -27.61 7.22
N SER A 583 -29.48 -27.60 5.96
CA SER A 583 -28.63 -27.34 4.79
C SER A 583 -28.23 -25.87 4.59
N GLY A 584 -28.46 -24.98 5.56
CA GLY A 584 -28.20 -23.55 5.37
C GLY A 584 -28.23 -22.65 6.61
N ALA A 585 -28.18 -23.20 7.83
CA ALA A 585 -28.15 -22.35 9.03
C ALA A 585 -26.86 -21.52 9.05
N ARG A 586 -26.98 -20.20 9.22
CA ARG A 586 -25.82 -19.35 9.55
C ARG A 586 -25.36 -19.71 10.96
N TYR A 587 -24.42 -20.65 11.05
CA TYR A 587 -23.76 -20.99 12.30
C TYR A 587 -23.10 -19.74 12.87
N CYS A 588 -23.47 -19.32 14.08
CA CYS A 588 -22.57 -18.48 14.85
C CYS A 588 -21.31 -19.31 15.10
N CYS A 589 -20.16 -18.79 14.66
CA CYS A 589 -18.81 -19.29 14.91
C CYS A 589 -18.31 -20.41 13.97
N GLY A 590 -18.57 -20.31 12.65
CA GLY A 590 -18.10 -21.30 11.66
C GLY A 590 -16.59 -21.64 11.69
N GLU A 591 -15.73 -20.73 12.18
CA GLU A 591 -14.29 -21.00 12.34
C GLU A 591 -13.97 -21.82 13.61
N ASN A 592 -14.75 -21.68 14.69
CA ASN A 592 -14.56 -22.41 15.95
C ASN A 592 -15.45 -23.66 16.07
N SER A 593 -16.42 -23.83 15.15
CA SER A 593 -17.31 -24.99 15.12
C SER A 593 -16.67 -26.24 14.51
N ARG A 594 -15.47 -26.13 13.92
CA ARG A 594 -14.70 -27.28 13.44
C ARG A 594 -13.88 -27.87 14.59
N GLY A 595 -14.22 -29.09 15.01
CA GLY A 595 -13.30 -29.91 15.80
C GLY A 595 -13.80 -30.44 17.15
N ILE A 596 -15.11 -30.49 17.40
CA ILE A 596 -15.58 -31.40 18.45
C ILE A 596 -15.33 -32.83 17.93
N ARG A 597 -14.31 -33.49 18.50
CA ARG A 597 -13.93 -34.86 18.14
C ARG A 597 -14.88 -35.82 18.83
N PHE A 598 -15.50 -36.70 18.07
CA PHE A 598 -16.39 -37.72 18.59
C PHE A 598 -15.78 -39.11 18.42
N ALA A 599 -16.19 -40.04 19.28
CA ALA A 599 -15.87 -41.45 19.09
C ALA A 599 -16.48 -41.94 17.76
N PRO A 600 -15.69 -42.50 16.83
CA PRO A 600 -16.15 -42.89 15.50
C PRO A 600 -17.22 -44.00 15.50
N ASP A 601 -17.38 -44.70 16.63
CA ASP A 601 -18.25 -45.88 16.75
C ASP A 601 -19.64 -45.59 17.33
N LYS A 602 -20.04 -44.32 17.46
CA LYS A 602 -21.37 -43.93 17.96
C LYS A 602 -22.24 -43.31 16.85
N ASP A 603 -23.46 -43.80 16.71
CA ASP A 603 -24.50 -43.21 15.86
C ASP A 603 -25.06 -41.94 16.52
N TYR A 604 -24.54 -40.78 16.12
CA TYR A 604 -25.09 -39.48 16.51
C TYR A 604 -26.23 -39.11 15.55
N LEU A 605 -27.38 -38.67 16.09
CA LEU A 605 -28.42 -37.97 15.32
C LEU A 605 -28.32 -36.46 15.54
N SER A 606 -28.66 -35.69 14.51
CA SER A 606 -28.81 -34.24 14.63
C SER A 606 -29.93 -33.87 15.58
N TYR A 607 -29.71 -32.83 16.38
CA TYR A 607 -30.69 -32.34 17.33
C TYR A 607 -30.69 -30.81 17.41
N GLN A 608 -31.81 -30.28 17.88
CA GLN A 608 -31.98 -28.88 18.21
C GLN A 608 -32.37 -28.75 19.67
N ALA A 609 -31.66 -27.91 20.41
CA ALA A 609 -31.96 -27.56 21.79
C ALA A 609 -32.36 -26.09 21.86
N VAL A 610 -33.55 -25.80 22.38
CA VAL A 610 -34.02 -24.44 22.63
C VAL A 610 -33.93 -24.16 24.12
N ILE A 611 -33.13 -23.16 24.49
CA ILE A 611 -32.91 -22.70 25.85
C ILE A 611 -33.74 -21.44 26.04
N HIS A 612 -34.77 -21.53 26.87
CA HIS A 612 -35.55 -20.37 27.30
C HIS A 612 -34.89 -19.77 28.53
N LEU A 613 -34.22 -18.62 28.35
CA LEU A 613 -33.49 -17.96 29.43
C LEU A 613 -34.44 -17.11 30.28
N PRO A 614 -34.16 -16.93 31.58
CA PRO A 614 -34.96 -16.06 32.46
C PRO A 614 -34.95 -14.59 32.02
N SER A 615 -33.98 -14.20 31.18
CA SER A 615 -33.90 -12.87 30.57
C SER A 615 -34.96 -12.61 29.50
N GLY A 616 -35.73 -13.63 29.11
CA GLY A 616 -36.70 -13.58 28.02
C GLY A 616 -36.08 -13.80 26.63
N ALA A 617 -34.79 -14.12 26.56
CA ALA A 617 -34.10 -14.47 25.31
C ALA A 617 -34.20 -15.97 25.05
N ASP A 618 -34.40 -16.34 23.79
CA ASP A 618 -34.46 -17.73 23.35
C ASP A 618 -33.19 -18.07 22.57
N CYS A 619 -32.39 -18.99 23.12
CA CYS A 619 -31.18 -19.47 22.47
C CYS A 619 -31.41 -20.84 21.85
N THR A 620 -31.26 -20.95 20.55
CA THR A 620 -31.34 -22.22 19.82
C THR A 620 -29.93 -22.73 19.55
N ILE A 621 -29.62 -23.93 20.02
CA ILE A 621 -28.41 -24.69 19.70
C ILE A 621 -28.80 -25.77 18.69
N SER A 622 -28.02 -25.90 17.62
CA SER A 622 -28.18 -26.96 16.62
C SER A 622 -26.90 -27.77 16.53
N PHE A 623 -27.01 -29.09 16.59
CA PHE A 623 -25.89 -30.00 16.42
C PHE A 623 -26.11 -30.92 15.22
N GLN A 624 -25.10 -31.02 14.36
CA GLN A 624 -25.09 -31.91 13.21
C GLN A 624 -23.82 -32.78 13.22
N PRO A 625 -23.94 -34.11 13.29
CA PRO A 625 -22.78 -34.99 13.22
C PRO A 625 -22.20 -35.03 11.80
N GLY A 626 -20.87 -35.10 11.69
CA GLY A 626 -20.14 -35.27 10.42
C GLY A 626 -19.13 -36.42 10.51
N ARG A 627 -18.52 -36.80 9.38
CA ARG A 627 -17.50 -37.88 9.35
C ARG A 627 -16.24 -37.44 10.11
N GLY A 628 -16.16 -37.81 11.39
CA GLY A 628 -15.02 -37.55 12.28
C GLY A 628 -15.09 -36.23 13.07
N ASN A 629 -15.89 -35.25 12.64
CA ASN A 629 -16.13 -33.99 13.35
C ASN A 629 -17.60 -33.60 13.22
N GLY A 630 -18.24 -33.18 14.32
CA GLY A 630 -19.58 -32.58 14.29
C GLY A 630 -19.54 -31.06 14.16
N PHE A 631 -20.65 -30.49 13.70
CA PHE A 631 -20.90 -29.06 13.60
C PHE A 631 -21.87 -28.64 14.70
N LEU A 632 -21.43 -27.73 15.56
CA LEU A 632 -22.27 -27.07 16.55
C LEU A 632 -22.57 -25.64 16.05
N GLY A 633 -23.81 -25.20 16.22
CA GLY A 633 -24.25 -23.84 15.96
C GLY A 633 -25.13 -23.35 17.08
N GLY A 634 -25.19 -22.04 17.28
CA GLY A 634 -26.18 -21.46 18.17
C GLY A 634 -26.56 -20.04 17.79
N VAL A 635 -27.81 -19.66 18.02
CA VAL A 635 -28.35 -18.32 17.78
C VAL A 635 -29.26 -17.95 18.94
N CYS A 636 -29.09 -16.76 19.49
CA CYS A 636 -30.00 -16.22 20.52
C CYS A 636 -30.81 -15.06 19.93
N LYS A 637 -32.12 -15.08 20.19
CA LYS A 637 -33.06 -14.03 19.77
C LYS A 637 -33.45 -13.14 20.93
#